data_AF-A0A7C5PJ88-F1
#
_entry.id   AF-A0A7C5PJ88-F1
#
_cell.length_a   1.000
_cell.length_b   1.000
_cell.length_c   1.000
_cell.angle_alpha   90.00
_cell.angle_beta   90.00
_cell.angle_gamma   90.00
#
_symmetry.space_group_name_H-M   'P 1'
#
loop_
_entity.id
_entity.type
_entity.pdbx_description
1 polymer ?
#
loop_
_entity_poly.entity_id
_entity_poly.type
_entity_poly.pdbx_seq_one_letter_code
_entity_poly.pdbx_strand_id
1 'polypeptide(L)'
;MRTDLRGSFRRFPRPLRGGLAAALVTLGNFLPAQLPPGPPVLTLPPPGVPTQGRRESMDTRLELGRRILASSGAKAARHHFFEALAVAPRDARALLELARIAEKRPEERWVWSYLYLLSRANKNGRLSLDKSERAILSQGLPSLQTLVQKRAAAFHELLSFVRLLPRKGAKSLGNGILARWALDLLLEIAEPSPALRRELAAKAPALLQGIQPKRKMVLDALAQLAMKAKLNKDTQAKDVARPLRAAELLTGLAAQAHFPKLKGPRPPKMDAYAKKGRAARDRIRAALLKSAGEPLSLSDLRAMDLEQQREFSLLHRFWERPGIALTPGKKYLCQTTCGYETLLGLVETAELHHRRLANWYGKDPFVYRQGSIFVVPDTADLESEGSPFWWAGGFQAGDQTRLKFSWGSISGLGRSLTHELTHRFDGAIYPGLPSWLSEGRAVWTAKSYGAAEDEHFDELRLDPWTVQTPFVRGYGGRGKFERLLKGTIEDYRDNYTAGYALFAFLKLWPNEKGDKPLFARKLGIYLKNIREGRRDPVGFFERSFADGRAGRPKKMPEFLKLWHSFLQACYKYCWGEKVPALARFHLRGKGGKRRSQVEDQPTWTWEHPRAEPWFGQIHAARAAKLLQETGAHKAAAAAACWALTTDAYDRETWQRAWDLLETLGKKREAWALARLIARRDSLSRIKAGSSPLLAALPKTRAWLRAEAGVPGIRWQRHLPEPAASLARRLGTDGWIETGLTGYEERRVRGLWFEEDDGDLHVGRARPRDKSGLKDRRAHQRHAFVRSLLWLPAGSYRLQTWVQPTTSFASGAIVVGYTRRDRGVRVYFSTGDFLFSIGKREESDKKRQKEISFSLSGGWGRESQFPGSRPRKKLKFPSSVDGFNLEIRVRGPELSLWINGEKTLHYLSPDLSPIQGHIGFAMGQGAIRLRDPRVTIQSVGATPPPGLKLLAPLKGTPLLGSLVLDLPRASSGSVVLTLPPKKDPKLKQDPLQMLLQKTKAFARRRVLHPQPILVLLPKSWDAKTKAFAKERCQSLHKDILFFEYEGEAPLDKRPWALFLDGNSVVREARPFSPKRGFPGRVETWARKYRARKKNS
;
A
#
# COMPACT_ATOMS: atom_id res chain seq x y z
N MET A 1 -25.81 -19.97 54.77
CA MET A 1 -27.12 -19.82 54.08
C MET A 1 -26.89 -20.14 52.61
N ARG A 2 -27.44 -21.18 51.96
CA ARG A 2 -28.82 -21.77 51.88
C ARG A 2 -29.82 -20.90 51.08
N THR A 3 -30.77 -21.60 50.43
CA THR A 3 -31.74 -21.18 49.37
C THR A 3 -31.07 -20.73 48.07
N ASP A 4 -30.98 -21.51 46.98
CA ASP A 4 -31.72 -22.68 46.44
C ASP A 4 -33.13 -22.38 45.89
N LEU A 5 -33.31 -22.70 44.60
CA LEU A 5 -34.60 -22.87 43.90
C LEU A 5 -34.34 -23.62 42.57
N ARG A 6 -35.18 -24.60 42.24
CA ARG A 6 -34.99 -25.55 41.11
C ARG A 6 -36.09 -25.42 40.05
N GLY A 7 -35.76 -25.79 38.80
CA GLY A 7 -36.73 -26.08 37.73
C GLY A 7 -36.30 -25.53 36.36
N SER A 8 -36.46 -26.23 35.24
CA SER A 8 -36.83 -27.65 35.02
C SER A 8 -36.27 -28.15 33.67
N PHE A 9 -36.29 -29.47 33.43
CA PHE A 9 -35.76 -30.08 32.20
C PHE A 9 -36.65 -29.88 30.96
N ARG A 10 -36.04 -29.72 29.78
CA ARG A 10 -36.50 -30.29 28.50
C ARG A 10 -35.34 -30.50 27.51
N ARG A 11 -35.50 -31.42 26.56
CA ARG A 11 -34.41 -32.04 25.77
C ARG A 11 -34.03 -31.28 24.47
N PHE A 12 -32.86 -31.65 23.96
CA PHE A 12 -32.23 -31.38 22.65
C PHE A 12 -33.18 -31.38 21.43
N PRO A 13 -32.87 -30.67 20.31
CA PRO A 13 -31.66 -30.92 19.51
C PRO A 13 -30.86 -29.71 18.97
N ARG A 14 -29.59 -29.98 18.62
CA ARG A 14 -28.82 -29.18 17.65
C ARG A 14 -29.23 -29.58 16.23
N PRO A 15 -29.20 -28.66 15.24
CA PRO A 15 -28.09 -28.76 14.30
C PRO A 15 -27.47 -27.42 13.83
N LEU A 16 -26.13 -27.44 13.79
CA LEU A 16 -25.24 -26.98 12.71
C LEU A 16 -25.68 -25.90 11.69
N ARG A 17 -24.76 -24.93 11.49
CA ARG A 17 -24.44 -24.18 10.25
C ARG A 17 -25.55 -23.25 9.67
N GLY A 18 -25.33 -21.96 9.38
CA GLY A 18 -24.12 -21.11 9.42
C GLY A 18 -23.70 -20.58 8.04
N GLY A 19 -23.69 -19.24 7.84
CA GLY A 19 -23.26 -18.56 6.60
C GLY A 19 -24.30 -18.61 5.47
N LEU A 20 -24.54 -17.57 4.65
CA LEU A 20 -23.64 -16.58 4.02
C LEU A 20 -24.44 -15.40 3.41
N ALA A 21 -23.78 -14.29 3.04
CA ALA A 21 -24.37 -13.20 2.23
C ALA A 21 -23.31 -12.38 1.43
N ALA A 22 -23.36 -12.43 0.09
CA ALA A 22 -22.59 -11.65 -0.93
C ALA A 22 -23.21 -11.88 -2.36
N ALA A 23 -22.88 -11.22 -3.50
CA ALA A 23 -21.75 -10.35 -3.93
C ALA A 23 -22.14 -9.26 -5.03
N LEU A 24 -21.17 -8.53 -5.68
CA LEU A 24 -21.30 -7.18 -6.36
C LEU A 24 -20.81 -7.09 -7.88
N VAL A 25 -20.60 -5.91 -8.56
CA VAL A 25 -21.47 -4.94 -9.33
C VAL A 25 -20.71 -3.99 -10.33
N THR A 26 -21.27 -3.66 -11.52
CA THR A 26 -20.88 -2.64 -12.59
C THR A 26 -22.12 -2.24 -13.48
N LEU A 27 -22.32 -1.22 -14.37
CA LEU A 27 -21.64 -0.21 -15.27
C LEU A 27 -22.36 1.21 -15.28
N GLY A 28 -21.73 2.33 -15.73
CA GLY A 28 -22.34 3.69 -15.99
C GLY A 28 -21.55 5.02 -15.69
N ASN A 29 -21.04 5.76 -16.71
CA ASN A 29 -19.98 6.83 -16.63
C ASN A 29 -20.38 8.30 -16.37
N PHE A 30 -19.57 9.01 -15.57
CA PHE A 30 -19.07 10.39 -15.78
C PHE A 30 -17.91 10.68 -14.78
N LEU A 31 -17.27 11.87 -14.80
CA LEU A 31 -16.06 12.20 -14.01
C LEU A 31 -16.16 11.82 -12.50
N PRO A 32 -15.38 10.84 -12.00
CA PRO A 32 -15.52 10.37 -10.63
C PRO A 32 -14.63 11.14 -9.65
N ALA A 33 -15.26 11.77 -8.66
CA ALA A 33 -14.58 12.01 -7.38
C ALA A 33 -14.16 10.65 -6.81
N GLN A 34 -12.86 10.43 -6.59
CA GLN A 34 -12.38 9.21 -5.96
C GLN A 34 -13.04 9.07 -4.57
N LEU A 35 -13.38 7.83 -4.21
CA LEU A 35 -14.09 7.48 -2.97
C LEU A 35 -13.14 6.87 -1.93
N PRO A 36 -13.55 6.82 -0.64
CA PRO A 36 -12.77 6.25 0.43
C PRO A 36 -12.21 4.85 0.15
N PRO A 37 -11.05 4.47 0.76
CA PRO A 37 -10.45 3.14 0.66
C PRO A 37 -11.21 2.02 1.41
N GLY A 38 -12.49 1.85 1.10
CA GLY A 38 -13.14 0.54 1.06
C GLY A 38 -13.12 0.00 -0.38
N PRO A 39 -14.04 -0.91 -0.74
CA PRO A 39 -14.45 -1.05 -2.13
C PRO A 39 -14.86 0.33 -2.67
N PRO A 40 -14.35 0.80 -3.82
CA PRO A 40 -14.88 2.00 -4.44
C PRO A 40 -16.36 1.74 -4.66
N VAL A 41 -17.22 2.66 -4.22
CA VAL A 41 -18.62 2.60 -4.66
C VAL A 41 -18.64 3.17 -6.07
N LEU A 42 -18.23 2.30 -6.98
CA LEU A 42 -18.60 2.31 -8.38
C LEU A 42 -17.95 3.42 -9.24
N THR A 43 -16.67 3.24 -9.61
CA THR A 43 -16.20 3.76 -10.91
C THR A 43 -16.75 2.86 -12.00
N LEU A 44 -17.83 3.29 -12.60
CA LEU A 44 -18.60 2.53 -13.55
C LEU A 44 -18.57 3.34 -14.85
N PRO A 45 -18.08 2.79 -15.99
CA PRO A 45 -18.12 3.45 -17.29
C PRO A 45 -19.28 2.90 -18.14
N PRO A 46 -19.67 3.55 -19.25
CA PRO A 46 -21.06 3.67 -19.66
C PRO A 46 -21.69 2.32 -20.07
N PRO A 47 -22.99 2.07 -19.82
CA PRO A 47 -23.70 0.98 -20.49
C PRO A 47 -23.79 1.32 -21.98
N GLY A 48 -22.81 0.90 -22.78
CA GLY A 48 -22.74 1.31 -24.19
C GLY A 48 -21.66 0.67 -25.05
N VAL A 49 -20.56 0.15 -24.50
CA VAL A 49 -19.47 -0.43 -25.30
C VAL A 49 -19.21 -1.91 -24.97
N PRO A 50 -20.02 -2.84 -25.52
CA PRO A 50 -19.45 -4.07 -26.02
C PRO A 50 -18.58 -3.73 -27.25
N THR A 51 -17.34 -4.20 -27.32
CA THR A 51 -16.65 -4.32 -28.62
C THR A 51 -17.42 -5.33 -29.47
N GLN A 52 -17.39 -5.15 -30.80
CA GLN A 52 -18.35 -5.82 -31.68
C GLN A 52 -18.22 -7.35 -31.61
N GLY A 53 -16.98 -7.87 -31.65
CA GLY A 53 -16.71 -9.30 -31.59
C GLY A 53 -17.08 -9.97 -30.26
N ARG A 54 -17.29 -9.21 -29.16
CA ARG A 54 -17.86 -9.77 -27.92
C ARG A 54 -19.32 -10.20 -28.07
N ARG A 55 -20.09 -9.57 -28.97
CA ARG A 55 -21.45 -10.02 -29.31
C ARG A 55 -21.36 -11.28 -30.16
N GLU A 56 -20.67 -11.19 -31.29
CA GLU A 56 -20.46 -12.28 -32.24
C GLU A 56 -19.98 -13.57 -31.52
N SER A 57 -18.91 -13.49 -30.73
CA SER A 57 -18.36 -14.62 -29.96
C SER A 57 -19.32 -15.21 -28.90
N MET A 58 -20.32 -14.45 -28.47
CA MET A 58 -21.34 -14.91 -27.51
C MET A 58 -22.59 -15.46 -28.23
N ASP A 59 -22.98 -14.85 -29.35
CA ASP A 59 -24.06 -15.30 -30.22
C ASP A 59 -23.71 -16.65 -30.88
N THR A 60 -22.47 -16.86 -31.35
CA THR A 60 -21.99 -18.17 -31.84
C THR A 60 -22.11 -19.26 -30.77
N ARG A 61 -21.84 -18.96 -29.49
CA ARG A 61 -21.94 -19.94 -28.39
C ARG A 61 -23.39 -20.25 -28.03
N LEU A 62 -24.29 -19.25 -28.08
CA LEU A 62 -25.72 -19.45 -27.94
C LEU A 62 -26.27 -20.35 -29.06
N GLU A 63 -25.87 -20.09 -30.30
CA GLU A 63 -26.33 -20.85 -31.45
C GLU A 63 -25.78 -22.29 -31.45
N LEU A 64 -24.47 -22.48 -31.18
CA LEU A 64 -23.87 -23.80 -31.04
C LEU A 64 -24.54 -24.61 -29.91
N GLY A 65 -24.82 -23.97 -28.76
CA GLY A 65 -25.58 -24.59 -27.67
C GLY A 65 -26.99 -25.00 -28.08
N ARG A 66 -27.68 -24.22 -28.93
CA ARG A 66 -29.01 -24.56 -29.47
C ARG A 66 -28.97 -25.69 -30.49
N ARG A 67 -28.03 -25.65 -31.44
CA ARG A 67 -27.80 -26.72 -32.43
C ARG A 67 -27.52 -28.05 -31.71
N ILE A 68 -26.63 -28.04 -30.71
CA ILE A 68 -26.31 -29.21 -29.87
C ILE A 68 -27.48 -29.63 -28.98
N LEU A 69 -28.34 -28.71 -28.52
CA LEU A 69 -29.56 -29.07 -27.78
C LEU A 69 -30.52 -29.88 -28.66
N ALA A 70 -30.62 -29.55 -29.94
CA ALA A 70 -31.45 -30.27 -30.92
C ALA A 70 -30.84 -31.63 -31.33
N SER A 71 -29.51 -31.74 -31.48
CA SER A 71 -28.86 -32.95 -32.03
C SER A 71 -28.22 -33.90 -31.02
N SER A 72 -27.72 -33.41 -29.88
CA SER A 72 -26.96 -34.21 -28.89
C SER A 72 -27.42 -34.00 -27.43
N GLY A 73 -28.50 -33.23 -27.24
CA GLY A 73 -29.24 -33.12 -26.00
C GLY A 73 -28.63 -32.23 -24.91
N ALA A 74 -29.41 -32.10 -23.84
CA ALA A 74 -29.23 -31.12 -22.77
C ALA A 74 -27.83 -31.11 -22.09
N LYS A 75 -27.18 -32.28 -21.96
CA LYS A 75 -25.89 -32.40 -21.24
C LYS A 75 -24.75 -31.66 -21.95
N ALA A 76 -24.70 -31.73 -23.28
CA ALA A 76 -23.67 -31.08 -24.09
C ALA A 76 -23.97 -29.59 -24.27
N ALA A 77 -25.21 -29.25 -24.63
CA ALA A 77 -25.68 -27.87 -24.83
C ALA A 77 -25.38 -26.94 -23.63
N ARG A 78 -25.54 -27.48 -22.41
CA ARG A 78 -25.21 -26.82 -21.14
C ARG A 78 -23.82 -26.20 -21.09
N HIS A 79 -22.82 -26.83 -21.72
CA HIS A 79 -21.45 -26.33 -21.70
C HIS A 79 -21.35 -24.97 -22.40
N HIS A 80 -21.87 -24.87 -23.62
CA HIS A 80 -21.79 -23.64 -24.42
C HIS A 80 -22.66 -22.52 -23.86
N PHE A 81 -23.79 -22.82 -23.20
CA PHE A 81 -24.54 -21.81 -22.46
C PHE A 81 -23.77 -21.29 -21.23
N PHE A 82 -22.98 -22.12 -20.55
CA PHE A 82 -22.04 -21.64 -19.51
C PHE A 82 -20.87 -20.84 -20.09
N GLU A 83 -20.36 -21.19 -21.27
CA GLU A 83 -19.36 -20.36 -21.94
C GLU A 83 -19.93 -18.99 -22.37
N ALA A 84 -21.16 -18.95 -22.89
CA ALA A 84 -21.85 -17.70 -23.20
C ALA A 84 -21.99 -16.82 -21.93
N LEU A 85 -22.30 -17.42 -20.77
CA LEU A 85 -22.27 -16.71 -19.48
C LEU A 85 -20.85 -16.39 -18.97
N ALA A 86 -19.80 -17.06 -19.41
CA ALA A 86 -18.42 -16.68 -19.07
C ALA A 86 -17.98 -15.41 -19.81
N VAL A 87 -18.57 -15.14 -20.99
CA VAL A 87 -18.44 -13.88 -21.73
C VAL A 87 -19.40 -12.82 -21.18
N ALA A 88 -20.69 -13.15 -21.06
CA ALA A 88 -21.77 -12.25 -20.64
C ALA A 88 -22.60 -12.85 -19.47
N PRO A 89 -22.16 -12.73 -18.19
CA PRO A 89 -22.74 -13.41 -17.02
C PRO A 89 -24.21 -13.13 -16.68
N ARG A 90 -24.88 -12.27 -17.46
CA ARG A 90 -26.26 -11.80 -17.27
C ARG A 90 -27.03 -11.73 -18.60
N ASP A 91 -26.55 -12.37 -19.68
CA ASP A 91 -27.33 -12.48 -20.94
C ASP A 91 -28.59 -13.32 -20.70
N ALA A 92 -29.75 -12.75 -21.05
CA ALA A 92 -31.04 -13.36 -20.79
C ALA A 92 -31.29 -14.62 -21.64
N ARG A 93 -30.75 -14.69 -22.86
CA ARG A 93 -30.95 -15.82 -23.77
C ARG A 93 -30.23 -17.03 -23.20
N ALA A 94 -28.97 -16.89 -22.78
CA ALA A 94 -28.21 -17.96 -22.12
C ALA A 94 -28.92 -18.48 -20.85
N LEU A 95 -29.48 -17.59 -20.03
CA LEU A 95 -30.20 -17.95 -18.81
C LEU A 95 -31.54 -18.65 -19.09
N LEU A 96 -32.25 -18.27 -20.15
CA LEU A 96 -33.50 -18.91 -20.57
C LEU A 96 -33.25 -20.32 -21.13
N GLU A 97 -32.21 -20.51 -21.95
CA GLU A 97 -31.82 -21.84 -22.43
C GLU A 97 -31.37 -22.75 -21.27
N LEU A 98 -30.63 -22.22 -20.28
CA LEU A 98 -30.29 -22.96 -19.07
C LEU A 98 -31.51 -23.35 -18.23
N ALA A 99 -32.55 -22.51 -18.18
CA ALA A 99 -33.83 -22.86 -17.55
C ALA A 99 -34.57 -23.95 -18.34
N ARG A 100 -34.62 -23.85 -19.67
CA ARG A 100 -35.22 -24.84 -20.57
C ARG A 100 -34.58 -26.23 -20.38
N ILE A 101 -33.26 -26.36 -20.47
CA ILE A 101 -32.59 -27.67 -20.33
C ILE A 101 -32.63 -28.24 -18.91
N ALA A 102 -32.95 -27.43 -17.91
CA ALA A 102 -33.06 -27.84 -16.52
C ALA A 102 -34.47 -28.33 -16.14
N GLU A 103 -35.39 -28.48 -17.09
CA GLU A 103 -36.78 -28.95 -16.88
C GLU A 103 -36.88 -30.16 -15.94
N LYS A 104 -36.11 -31.23 -16.19
CA LYS A 104 -36.09 -32.46 -15.35
C LYS A 104 -35.34 -32.30 -14.02
N ARG A 105 -35.07 -31.06 -13.57
CA ARG A 105 -34.32 -30.70 -12.35
C ARG A 105 -34.91 -29.45 -11.70
N PRO A 106 -36.04 -29.56 -10.96
CA PRO A 106 -36.83 -28.40 -10.52
C PRO A 106 -36.04 -27.32 -9.77
N GLU A 107 -35.14 -27.69 -8.86
CA GLU A 107 -34.29 -26.73 -8.12
C GLU A 107 -33.31 -25.97 -9.04
N GLU A 108 -32.81 -26.62 -10.08
CA GLU A 108 -31.93 -26.01 -11.07
C GLU A 108 -32.71 -25.13 -12.06
N ARG A 109 -33.86 -25.61 -12.56
CA ARG A 109 -34.82 -24.82 -13.36
C ARG A 109 -35.15 -23.52 -12.64
N TRP A 110 -35.51 -23.62 -11.36
CA TRP A 110 -35.87 -22.48 -10.53
C TRP A 110 -34.76 -21.43 -10.45
N VAL A 111 -33.50 -21.85 -10.22
CA VAL A 111 -32.35 -20.93 -10.13
C VAL A 111 -32.08 -20.21 -11.46
N TRP A 112 -32.13 -20.92 -12.60
CA TRP A 112 -31.93 -20.28 -13.91
C TRP A 112 -33.10 -19.36 -14.27
N SER A 113 -34.34 -19.77 -14.00
CA SER A 113 -35.54 -18.92 -14.12
C SER A 113 -35.44 -17.63 -13.28
N TYR A 114 -34.97 -17.70 -12.03
CA TYR A 114 -34.78 -16.51 -11.19
C TYR A 114 -33.75 -15.55 -11.78
N LEU A 115 -32.60 -16.06 -12.21
CA LEU A 115 -31.53 -15.24 -12.81
C LEU A 115 -31.98 -14.64 -14.15
N TYR A 116 -32.68 -15.40 -14.98
CA TYR A 116 -33.31 -14.92 -16.21
C TYR A 116 -34.27 -13.75 -15.92
N LEU A 117 -35.22 -13.93 -15.00
CA LEU A 117 -36.20 -12.89 -14.64
C LEU A 117 -35.53 -11.65 -14.03
N LEU A 118 -34.45 -11.82 -13.27
CA LEU A 118 -33.65 -10.70 -12.75
C LEU A 118 -32.91 -9.93 -13.84
N SER A 119 -32.47 -10.60 -14.91
CA SER A 119 -31.79 -9.98 -16.05
C SER A 119 -32.75 -9.18 -16.96
N ARG A 120 -33.99 -9.68 -17.13
CA ARG A 120 -35.04 -9.07 -17.96
C ARG A 120 -35.87 -8.01 -17.24
N ALA A 121 -36.04 -8.12 -15.92
CA ALA A 121 -36.87 -7.20 -15.16
C ALA A 121 -36.33 -5.76 -15.18
N ASN A 122 -37.26 -4.81 -15.27
CA ASN A 122 -36.97 -3.40 -15.14
C ASN A 122 -36.66 -3.01 -13.69
N LYS A 123 -36.30 -1.75 -13.45
CA LYS A 123 -35.90 -1.23 -12.15
C LYS A 123 -36.95 -1.37 -11.02
N ASN A 124 -38.22 -1.63 -11.36
CA ASN A 124 -39.30 -1.85 -10.42
C ASN A 124 -39.60 -3.35 -10.18
N GLY A 125 -38.78 -4.25 -10.74
CA GLY A 125 -39.02 -5.70 -10.69
C GLY A 125 -40.19 -6.17 -11.58
N ARG A 126 -40.73 -5.28 -12.44
CA ARG A 126 -41.74 -5.63 -13.44
C ARG A 126 -41.05 -6.13 -14.72
N LEU A 127 -41.71 -7.06 -15.40
CA LEU A 127 -41.21 -7.75 -16.58
C LEU A 127 -42.38 -8.10 -17.51
N SER A 128 -42.15 -8.03 -18.81
CA SER A 128 -43.04 -8.61 -19.82
C SER A 128 -42.41 -9.90 -20.31
N LEU A 129 -43.23 -10.92 -20.57
CA LEU A 129 -42.82 -12.21 -21.10
C LEU A 129 -43.71 -12.58 -22.28
N ASP A 130 -43.13 -13.06 -23.37
CA ASP A 130 -43.88 -13.62 -24.49
C ASP A 130 -44.44 -15.03 -24.18
N LYS A 131 -45.20 -15.60 -25.12
CA LYS A 131 -45.86 -16.91 -24.96
C LYS A 131 -44.84 -18.05 -24.78
N SER A 132 -43.68 -17.99 -25.44
CA SER A 132 -42.62 -18.99 -25.36
C SER A 132 -41.83 -18.88 -24.05
N GLU A 133 -41.51 -17.65 -23.62
CA GLU A 133 -40.86 -17.39 -22.33
C GLU A 133 -41.75 -17.87 -21.17
N ARG A 134 -43.08 -17.64 -21.23
CA ARG A 134 -44.02 -18.15 -20.23
C ARG A 134 -44.09 -19.68 -20.20
N ALA A 135 -44.06 -20.36 -21.36
CA ALA A 135 -44.09 -21.82 -21.41
C ALA A 135 -42.87 -22.44 -20.69
N ILE A 136 -41.67 -21.95 -21.01
CA ILE A 136 -40.40 -22.43 -20.42
C ILE A 136 -40.36 -22.25 -18.89
N LEU A 137 -40.93 -21.14 -18.40
CA LEU A 137 -40.80 -20.69 -17.01
C LEU A 137 -42.03 -21.01 -16.13
N SER A 138 -43.09 -21.55 -16.73
CA SER A 138 -44.43 -21.79 -16.14
C SER A 138 -44.40 -22.30 -14.69
N GLN A 139 -43.62 -23.33 -14.43
CA GLN A 139 -43.45 -23.94 -13.11
C GLN A 139 -42.89 -22.95 -12.07
N GLY A 140 -43.77 -22.42 -11.22
CA GLY A 140 -43.42 -21.51 -10.13
C GLY A 140 -43.27 -20.03 -10.53
N LEU A 141 -43.65 -19.66 -11.76
CA LEU A 141 -43.52 -18.29 -12.29
C LEU A 141 -44.10 -17.18 -11.38
N PRO A 142 -45.31 -17.31 -10.78
CA PRO A 142 -45.86 -16.24 -9.93
C PRO A 142 -45.02 -15.98 -8.67
N SER A 143 -44.49 -17.03 -8.05
CA SER A 143 -43.61 -16.94 -6.87
C SER A 143 -42.27 -16.31 -7.22
N LEU A 144 -41.71 -16.68 -8.38
CA LEU A 144 -40.48 -16.09 -8.94
C LEU A 144 -40.65 -14.59 -9.25
N GLN A 145 -41.73 -14.20 -9.95
CA GLN A 145 -42.06 -12.81 -10.22
C GLN A 145 -42.23 -12.01 -8.92
N THR A 146 -42.96 -12.57 -7.96
CA THR A 146 -43.15 -11.99 -6.62
C THR A 146 -41.82 -11.76 -5.90
N LEU A 147 -40.86 -12.68 -6.02
CA LEU A 147 -39.54 -12.52 -5.42
C LEU A 147 -38.72 -11.42 -6.10
N VAL A 148 -38.74 -11.34 -7.44
CA VAL A 148 -38.06 -10.28 -8.21
C VAL A 148 -38.63 -8.90 -7.88
N GLN A 149 -39.95 -8.77 -7.77
CA GLN A 149 -40.62 -7.55 -7.32
C GLN A 149 -40.23 -7.20 -5.87
N LYS A 150 -40.24 -8.17 -4.94
CA LYS A 150 -39.79 -7.95 -3.55
C LYS A 150 -38.32 -7.52 -3.47
N ARG A 151 -37.43 -8.09 -4.30
CA ARG A 151 -36.01 -7.72 -4.40
C ARG A 151 -35.84 -6.27 -4.87
N ALA A 152 -36.57 -5.84 -5.90
CA ALA A 152 -36.59 -4.44 -6.34
C ALA A 152 -37.18 -3.51 -5.27
N ALA A 153 -38.24 -3.93 -4.58
CA ALA A 153 -38.84 -3.16 -3.48
C ALA A 153 -37.88 -2.97 -2.29
N ALA A 154 -37.07 -3.99 -1.95
CA ALA A 154 -36.01 -3.92 -0.96
C ALA A 154 -34.85 -3.00 -1.39
N PHE A 155 -34.47 -3.04 -2.67
CA PHE A 155 -33.48 -2.12 -3.25
C PHE A 155 -33.94 -0.65 -3.15
N HIS A 156 -35.19 -0.34 -3.52
CA HIS A 156 -35.74 1.02 -3.39
C HIS A 156 -35.90 1.46 -1.94
N GLU A 157 -36.26 0.55 -1.03
CA GLU A 157 -36.28 0.83 0.41
C GLU A 157 -34.89 1.21 0.95
N LEU A 158 -33.86 0.45 0.60
CA LEU A 158 -32.48 0.74 1.02
C LEU A 158 -31.91 2.01 0.36
N LEU A 159 -32.24 2.30 -0.91
CA LEU A 159 -31.92 3.59 -1.54
C LEU A 159 -32.58 4.75 -0.79
N SER A 160 -33.85 4.60 -0.40
CA SER A 160 -34.58 5.60 0.38
C SER A 160 -33.99 5.78 1.78
N PHE A 161 -33.64 4.68 2.45
CA PHE A 161 -32.92 4.68 3.73
C PHE A 161 -31.62 5.49 3.64
N VAL A 162 -30.76 5.21 2.66
CA VAL A 162 -29.51 5.99 2.46
C VAL A 162 -29.82 7.46 2.14
N ARG A 163 -30.81 7.76 1.29
CA ARG A 163 -31.24 9.14 0.98
C ARG A 163 -31.75 9.91 2.20
N LEU A 164 -32.29 9.21 3.20
CA LEU A 164 -32.83 9.80 4.43
C LEU A 164 -31.77 9.97 5.54
N LEU A 165 -30.62 9.29 5.49
CA LEU A 165 -29.56 9.40 6.51
C LEU A 165 -28.96 10.83 6.64
N PRO A 166 -28.79 11.63 5.56
CA PRO A 166 -28.44 13.05 5.70
C PRO A 166 -29.60 13.91 6.21
N ARG A 167 -30.84 13.57 5.81
CA ARG A 167 -32.05 14.38 6.11
C ARG A 167 -32.54 14.24 7.54
N LYS A 168 -32.55 13.03 8.12
CA LYS A 168 -32.93 12.76 9.52
C LYS A 168 -31.81 13.14 10.50
N GLY A 169 -31.27 14.34 10.32
CA GLY A 169 -30.14 14.89 11.05
C GLY A 169 -28.78 14.38 10.56
N ALA A 170 -28.13 15.16 9.69
CA ALA A 170 -26.67 15.13 9.47
C ALA A 170 -25.85 15.29 10.77
N LYS A 171 -26.52 15.66 11.88
CA LYS A 171 -26.00 15.68 13.25
C LYS A 171 -25.89 14.30 13.93
N SER A 172 -26.38 13.18 13.36
CA SER A 172 -26.18 11.85 13.97
C SER A 172 -24.76 11.30 13.73
N LEU A 173 -24.23 10.56 14.71
CA LEU A 173 -22.91 9.94 14.68
C LEU A 173 -23.02 8.54 14.07
N GLY A 174 -22.16 8.21 13.09
CA GLY A 174 -22.12 6.88 12.47
C GLY A 174 -23.06 6.67 11.27
N ASN A 175 -23.86 7.67 10.85
CA ASN A 175 -24.70 7.57 9.65
C ASN A 175 -23.92 7.18 8.39
N GLY A 176 -22.65 7.57 8.27
CA GLY A 176 -21.78 7.13 7.17
C GLY A 176 -21.43 5.65 7.17
N ILE A 177 -21.42 4.99 8.35
CA ILE A 177 -21.25 3.54 8.47
C ILE A 177 -22.55 2.84 8.05
N LEU A 178 -23.71 3.32 8.52
CA LEU A 178 -25.02 2.82 8.10
C LEU A 178 -25.18 2.92 6.59
N ALA A 179 -24.79 4.06 5.99
CA ALA A 179 -24.83 4.24 4.56
C ALA A 179 -23.82 3.37 3.82
N ARG A 180 -22.58 3.20 4.34
CA ARG A 180 -21.59 2.28 3.76
C ARG A 180 -22.09 0.84 3.75
N TRP A 181 -22.66 0.38 4.86
CA TRP A 181 -23.27 -0.94 4.98
C TRP A 181 -24.47 -1.10 4.04
N ALA A 182 -25.37 -0.12 3.99
CA ALA A 182 -26.55 -0.18 3.12
C ALA A 182 -26.17 -0.09 1.63
N LEU A 183 -25.12 0.63 1.26
CA LEU A 183 -24.56 0.60 -0.09
C LEU A 183 -23.90 -0.76 -0.39
N ASP A 184 -23.08 -1.30 0.52
CA ASP A 184 -22.49 -2.65 0.38
C ASP A 184 -23.57 -3.76 0.26
N LEU A 185 -24.78 -3.55 0.81
CA LEU A 185 -25.94 -4.43 0.63
C LEU A 185 -26.77 -4.13 -0.64
N LEU A 186 -26.98 -2.85 -0.98
CA LEU A 186 -27.62 -2.42 -2.25
C LEU A 186 -26.90 -2.99 -3.46
N LEU A 187 -25.57 -3.02 -3.39
CA LEU A 187 -24.70 -3.62 -4.38
C LEU A 187 -25.04 -5.12 -4.54
N GLU A 188 -25.12 -5.86 -3.44
CA GLU A 188 -25.46 -7.29 -3.45
C GLU A 188 -26.88 -7.58 -3.96
N ILE A 189 -27.82 -6.70 -3.65
CA ILE A 189 -29.19 -6.81 -4.16
C ILE A 189 -29.22 -6.52 -5.68
N ALA A 190 -28.41 -5.57 -6.15
CA ALA A 190 -28.38 -5.19 -7.56
C ALA A 190 -27.63 -6.18 -8.47
N GLU A 191 -26.62 -6.92 -8.00
CA GLU A 191 -25.69 -7.69 -8.85
C GLU A 191 -26.33 -8.55 -9.96
N PRO A 192 -27.39 -9.36 -9.73
CA PRO A 192 -27.97 -10.16 -10.80
C PRO A 192 -28.90 -9.38 -11.74
N SER A 193 -29.21 -8.10 -11.47
CA SER A 193 -30.13 -7.29 -12.28
C SER A 193 -29.44 -6.08 -12.95
N PRO A 194 -29.28 -6.08 -14.29
CA PRO A 194 -28.73 -4.96 -15.04
C PRO A 194 -29.53 -3.65 -14.91
N ALA A 195 -30.83 -3.72 -14.56
CA ALA A 195 -31.64 -2.53 -14.31
C ALA A 195 -31.28 -1.88 -12.96
N LEU A 196 -31.24 -2.66 -11.87
CA LEU A 196 -30.85 -2.17 -10.55
C LEU A 196 -29.38 -1.70 -10.51
N ARG A 197 -28.49 -2.39 -11.25
CA ARG A 197 -27.08 -1.97 -11.42
C ARG A 197 -26.94 -0.58 -12.04
N ARG A 198 -27.65 -0.31 -13.15
CA ARG A 198 -27.64 1.01 -13.81
C ARG A 198 -28.24 2.11 -12.93
N GLU A 199 -29.31 1.81 -12.19
CA GLU A 199 -29.88 2.78 -11.26
C GLU A 199 -28.98 3.07 -10.05
N LEU A 200 -28.29 2.06 -9.52
CA LEU A 200 -27.30 2.25 -8.46
C LEU A 200 -26.09 3.04 -8.96
N ALA A 201 -25.66 2.85 -10.20
CA ALA A 201 -24.61 3.64 -10.84
C ALA A 201 -24.97 5.14 -10.87
N ALA A 202 -26.18 5.47 -11.33
CA ALA A 202 -26.65 6.86 -11.41
C ALA A 202 -26.83 7.52 -10.03
N LYS A 203 -27.23 6.76 -9.01
CA LYS A 203 -27.60 7.31 -7.68
C LYS A 203 -26.47 7.29 -6.66
N ALA A 204 -25.57 6.31 -6.67
CA ALA A 204 -24.58 6.14 -5.61
C ALA A 204 -23.61 7.33 -5.41
N PRO A 205 -23.10 8.01 -6.46
CA PRO A 205 -22.19 9.15 -6.28
C PRO A 205 -22.82 10.29 -5.47
N ALA A 206 -24.06 10.67 -5.80
CA ALA A 206 -24.78 11.73 -5.10
C ALA A 206 -25.11 11.35 -3.64
N LEU A 207 -25.51 10.10 -3.40
CA LEU A 207 -25.74 9.59 -2.04
C LEU A 207 -24.48 9.70 -1.17
N LEU A 208 -23.30 9.44 -1.74
CA LEU A 208 -22.02 9.50 -1.03
C LEU A 208 -21.48 10.91 -0.81
N GLN A 209 -21.74 11.85 -1.72
CA GLN A 209 -21.39 13.26 -1.51
C GLN A 209 -22.13 13.84 -0.29
N GLY A 210 -23.38 13.43 -0.04
CA GLY A 210 -24.15 13.80 1.15
C GLY A 210 -23.66 13.20 2.48
N ILE A 211 -22.66 12.31 2.45
CA ILE A 211 -22.15 11.58 3.63
C ILE A 211 -20.78 12.15 4.00
N GLN A 212 -20.78 13.26 4.74
CA GLN A 212 -19.56 13.87 5.26
C GLN A 212 -19.28 13.40 6.70
N PRO A 213 -18.02 13.06 7.05
CA PRO A 213 -17.64 12.84 8.44
C PRO A 213 -17.73 14.15 9.22
N LYS A 214 -17.96 14.07 10.54
CA LYS A 214 -18.15 15.23 11.45
C LYS A 214 -16.82 15.96 11.76
N ARG A 215 -16.12 16.41 10.71
CA ARG A 215 -14.81 17.10 10.79
C ARG A 215 -14.81 18.21 11.84
N LYS A 216 -15.83 19.09 11.86
CA LYS A 216 -15.93 20.19 12.83
C LYS A 216 -15.91 19.70 14.29
N MET A 217 -16.69 18.67 14.64
CA MET A 217 -16.74 18.11 16.01
C MET A 217 -15.37 17.59 16.47
N VAL A 218 -14.57 17.03 15.55
CA VAL A 218 -13.21 16.57 15.85
C VAL A 218 -12.26 17.76 15.99
N LEU A 219 -12.32 18.72 15.08
CA LEU A 219 -11.48 19.92 15.08
C LEU A 219 -11.75 20.83 16.30
N ASP A 220 -13.01 21.01 16.68
CA ASP A 220 -13.43 21.73 17.90
C ASP A 220 -12.83 21.06 19.15
N ALA A 221 -12.98 19.74 19.28
CA ALA A 221 -12.49 18.97 20.43
C ALA A 221 -10.95 18.95 20.51
N LEU A 222 -10.26 18.81 19.37
CA LEU A 222 -8.80 18.94 19.31
C LEU A 222 -8.34 20.36 19.66
N ALA A 223 -9.05 21.40 19.23
CA ALA A 223 -8.71 22.79 19.58
C ALA A 223 -8.93 23.09 21.06
N GLN A 224 -10.02 22.59 21.66
CA GLN A 224 -10.23 22.65 23.10
C GLN A 224 -9.11 21.92 23.86
N LEU A 225 -8.74 20.70 23.43
CA LEU A 225 -7.68 19.93 24.08
C LEU A 225 -6.30 20.60 23.94
N ALA A 226 -5.97 21.16 22.77
CA ALA A 226 -4.71 21.88 22.54
C ALA A 226 -4.57 23.13 23.43
N MET A 227 -5.67 23.87 23.64
CA MET A 227 -5.66 25.06 24.50
C MET A 227 -5.65 24.73 26.00
N LYS A 228 -6.11 23.54 26.40
CA LYS A 228 -6.20 23.07 27.81
C LYS A 228 -4.85 22.87 28.53
N ALA A 229 -3.70 23.05 27.86
CA ALA A 229 -2.40 22.99 28.51
C ALA A 229 -2.27 24.04 29.62
N LYS A 230 -2.39 23.59 30.88
CA LYS A 230 -1.97 24.35 32.05
C LYS A 230 -0.45 24.33 32.10
N LEU A 231 0.14 25.52 32.02
CA LEU A 231 1.56 25.75 32.28
C LEU A 231 1.62 26.54 33.58
N ASN A 232 2.02 25.89 34.67
CA ASN A 232 2.31 26.58 35.92
C ASN A 232 3.58 27.41 35.74
N LYS A 233 3.78 28.44 36.57
CA LYS A 233 5.05 29.21 36.59
C LYS A 233 6.22 28.27 36.88
N ASP A 234 6.03 27.35 37.82
CA ASP A 234 7.05 26.44 38.37
C ASP A 234 7.10 25.11 37.59
N THR A 235 7.43 25.23 36.29
CA THR A 235 8.15 24.28 35.40
C THR A 235 7.86 22.77 35.36
N GLN A 236 6.95 22.19 36.16
CA GLN A 236 6.57 20.77 36.05
C GLN A 236 5.34 20.54 35.15
N ALA A 237 5.60 20.23 33.89
CA ALA A 237 4.61 20.08 32.80
C ALA A 237 3.72 18.81 32.86
N LYS A 238 3.09 18.53 34.00
CA LYS A 238 2.46 17.23 34.37
C LYS A 238 1.32 16.72 33.47
N ASP A 239 0.69 17.53 32.61
CA ASP A 239 -0.28 17.05 31.59
C ASP A 239 -0.23 17.82 30.24
N VAL A 240 0.98 18.16 29.75
CA VAL A 240 1.10 18.83 28.43
C VAL A 240 1.07 17.87 27.24
N ALA A 241 1.27 16.57 27.47
CA ALA A 241 1.41 15.55 26.42
C ALA A 241 0.13 15.33 25.59
N ARG A 242 -1.07 15.44 26.19
CA ARG A 242 -2.34 15.35 25.45
C ARG A 242 -2.64 16.63 24.65
N PRO A 243 -2.52 17.85 25.23
CA PRO A 243 -2.60 19.10 24.47
C PRO A 243 -1.61 19.20 23.30
N LEU A 244 -0.35 18.81 23.48
CA LEU A 244 0.66 18.90 22.42
C LEU A 244 0.30 18.00 21.22
N ARG A 245 -0.04 16.73 21.48
CA ARG A 245 -0.50 15.81 20.43
C ARG A 245 -1.76 16.32 19.73
N ALA A 246 -2.65 17.05 20.42
CA ALA A 246 -3.81 17.67 19.79
C ALA A 246 -3.43 18.87 18.89
N ALA A 247 -2.49 19.70 19.34
CA ALA A 247 -1.97 20.85 18.61
C ALA A 247 -1.21 20.44 17.33
N GLU A 248 -0.47 19.34 17.41
CA GLU A 248 0.22 18.69 16.29
C GLU A 248 -0.78 18.14 15.26
N LEU A 249 -1.80 17.41 15.70
CA LEU A 249 -2.86 16.90 14.80
C LEU A 249 -3.61 18.03 14.08
N LEU A 250 -3.87 19.17 14.74
CA LEU A 250 -4.44 20.35 14.07
C LEU A 250 -3.49 20.94 13.03
N THR A 251 -2.19 20.95 13.31
CA THR A 251 -1.17 21.45 12.38
C THR A 251 -0.99 20.52 11.18
N GLY A 252 -1.01 19.20 11.39
CA GLY A 252 -0.95 18.20 10.32
C GLY A 252 -2.19 18.16 9.45
N LEU A 253 -3.37 18.33 10.03
CA LEU A 253 -4.61 18.55 9.27
C LEU A 253 -4.56 19.87 8.50
N ALA A 254 -4.00 20.94 9.07
CA ALA A 254 -3.84 22.22 8.36
C ALA A 254 -2.88 22.08 7.17
N ALA A 255 -1.73 21.41 7.33
CA ALA A 255 -0.80 21.10 6.25
C ALA A 255 -1.50 20.30 5.14
N GLN A 256 -2.22 19.22 5.49
CA GLN A 256 -3.01 18.45 4.53
C GLN A 256 -4.01 19.32 3.74
N ALA A 257 -4.70 20.25 4.40
CA ALA A 257 -5.69 21.10 3.74
C ALA A 257 -5.12 22.04 2.66
N HIS A 258 -3.82 22.36 2.72
CA HIS A 258 -3.14 23.19 1.74
C HIS A 258 -2.53 22.39 0.57
N PHE A 259 -2.54 21.05 0.63
CA PHE A 259 -1.94 20.24 -0.43
C PHE A 259 -2.70 20.36 -1.77
N PRO A 260 -1.99 20.59 -2.89
CA PRO A 260 -2.62 20.55 -4.21
C PRO A 260 -3.07 19.13 -4.56
N LYS A 261 -4.20 19.03 -5.28
CA LYS A 261 -4.72 17.79 -5.88
C LYS A 261 -5.10 16.68 -4.87
N LEU A 262 -5.50 17.03 -3.64
CA LEU A 262 -6.12 16.13 -2.65
C LEU A 262 -7.23 15.26 -3.23
N LYS A 263 -7.51 14.13 -2.58
CA LYS A 263 -8.66 13.26 -2.89
C LYS A 263 -9.85 13.52 -1.98
N GLY A 264 -11.04 13.32 -2.57
CA GLY A 264 -12.33 13.43 -1.88
C GLY A 264 -12.90 14.85 -1.84
N PRO A 265 -13.90 15.07 -0.98
CA PRO A 265 -14.52 16.39 -0.75
C PRO A 265 -13.53 17.40 -0.20
N ARG A 266 -13.60 18.66 -0.68
CA ARG A 266 -12.74 19.78 -0.28
C ARG A 266 -12.58 19.86 1.26
N PRO A 267 -11.39 20.18 1.78
CA PRO A 267 -11.20 20.47 3.20
C PRO A 267 -12.13 21.59 3.69
N PRO A 268 -12.51 21.61 4.99
CA PRO A 268 -13.06 22.81 5.61
C PRO A 268 -12.00 23.93 5.64
N LYS A 269 -12.42 25.19 5.86
CA LYS A 269 -11.48 26.27 6.21
C LYS A 269 -10.74 25.87 7.50
N MET A 270 -9.41 25.87 7.46
CA MET A 270 -8.56 25.37 8.55
C MET A 270 -7.90 26.48 9.37
N ASP A 271 -8.00 27.74 8.93
CA ASP A 271 -7.14 28.86 9.33
C ASP A 271 -7.18 29.14 10.84
N ALA A 272 -8.38 29.17 11.43
CA ALA A 272 -8.58 29.34 12.87
C ALA A 272 -8.04 28.15 13.69
N TYR A 273 -8.18 26.91 13.18
CA TYR A 273 -7.64 25.71 13.82
C TYR A 273 -6.13 25.64 13.67
N ALA A 274 -5.57 26.09 12.55
CA ALA A 274 -4.14 26.16 12.28
C ALA A 274 -3.45 27.21 13.16
N LYS A 275 -4.08 28.39 13.34
CA LYS A 275 -3.60 29.42 14.28
C LYS A 275 -3.57 28.90 15.71
N LYS A 276 -4.66 28.25 16.17
CA LYS A 276 -4.73 27.61 17.51
C LYS A 276 -3.73 26.46 17.67
N GLY A 277 -3.61 25.60 16.66
CA GLY A 277 -2.69 24.46 16.65
C GLY A 277 -1.23 24.89 16.77
N ARG A 278 -0.76 25.81 15.91
CA ARG A 278 0.60 26.36 16.00
C ARG A 278 0.84 27.07 17.33
N ALA A 279 -0.03 28.03 17.70
CA ALA A 279 0.13 28.77 18.95
C ALA A 279 0.19 27.86 20.20
N ALA A 280 -0.62 26.79 20.26
CA ALA A 280 -0.55 25.82 21.34
C ALA A 280 0.72 24.97 21.28
N ARG A 281 1.05 24.39 20.11
CA ARG A 281 2.26 23.55 19.91
C ARG A 281 3.53 24.31 20.27
N ASP A 282 3.67 25.51 19.73
CA ASP A 282 4.88 26.32 19.84
C ASP A 282 5.06 26.85 21.27
N ARG A 283 3.96 27.27 21.94
CA ARG A 283 3.95 27.62 23.38
C ARG A 283 4.33 26.44 24.26
N ILE A 284 3.77 25.25 24.01
CA ILE A 284 4.06 24.05 24.82
C ILE A 284 5.50 23.58 24.60
N ARG A 285 6.00 23.55 23.36
CA ARG A 285 7.39 23.17 23.08
C ARG A 285 8.40 24.17 23.65
N ALA A 286 8.10 25.48 23.65
CA ALA A 286 8.94 26.47 24.32
C ALA A 286 9.02 26.25 25.84
N ALA A 287 7.90 25.91 26.49
CA ALA A 287 7.88 25.56 27.91
C ALA A 287 8.62 24.24 28.20
N LEU A 288 8.39 23.21 27.37
CA LEU A 288 9.10 21.93 27.49
C LEU A 288 10.62 22.08 27.34
N LEU A 289 11.07 22.85 26.35
CA LEU A 289 12.50 23.13 26.12
C LEU A 289 13.14 23.85 27.33
N LYS A 290 12.44 24.80 27.96
CA LYS A 290 12.89 25.44 29.21
C LYS A 290 12.95 24.47 30.40
N SER A 291 12.18 23.37 30.38
CA SER A 291 12.17 22.34 31.43
C SER A 291 13.01 21.09 31.10
N ALA A 292 13.69 21.05 29.95
CA ALA A 292 14.33 19.84 29.44
C ALA A 292 15.71 19.54 30.06
N GLY A 293 16.24 20.44 30.89
CA GLY A 293 17.65 20.46 31.25
C GLY A 293 18.51 21.04 30.13
N GLU A 294 19.82 20.90 30.22
CA GLU A 294 20.72 21.25 29.11
C GLU A 294 20.60 20.24 27.96
N PRO A 295 20.67 20.69 26.68
CA PRO A 295 20.78 19.78 25.55
C PRO A 295 22.02 18.90 25.64
N LEU A 296 21.86 17.59 25.39
CA LEU A 296 22.99 16.65 25.42
C LEU A 296 24.11 17.05 24.45
N SER A 297 25.34 16.85 24.88
CA SER A 297 26.53 16.94 24.03
C SER A 297 26.77 15.64 23.24
N LEU A 298 27.68 15.71 22.27
CA LEU A 298 28.16 14.51 21.57
C LEU A 298 28.87 13.52 22.52
N SER A 299 29.53 14.02 23.56
CA SER A 299 30.14 13.23 24.63
C SER A 299 29.09 12.44 25.40
N ASP A 300 28.02 13.09 25.86
CA ASP A 300 26.98 12.44 26.67
C ASP A 300 26.27 11.34 25.90
N LEU A 301 25.97 11.57 24.61
CA LEU A 301 25.43 10.55 23.73
C LEU A 301 26.39 9.37 23.58
N ARG A 302 27.68 9.62 23.28
CA ARG A 302 28.69 8.55 23.13
C ARG A 302 29.00 7.80 24.43
N ALA A 303 28.78 8.42 25.59
CA ALA A 303 28.92 7.79 26.89
C ALA A 303 27.77 6.82 27.22
N MET A 304 26.62 6.91 26.53
CA MET A 304 25.48 6.02 26.79
C MET A 304 25.81 4.56 26.45
N ASP A 305 25.63 3.66 27.41
CA ASP A 305 25.76 2.22 27.19
C ASP A 305 24.58 1.65 26.36
N LEU A 306 24.69 0.38 25.96
CA LEU A 306 23.68 -0.26 25.11
C LEU A 306 22.29 -0.39 25.76
N GLU A 307 22.13 -0.23 27.07
CA GLU A 307 20.84 -0.20 27.78
C GLU A 307 20.28 1.22 27.84
N GLN A 308 21.10 2.20 28.26
CA GLN A 308 20.79 3.63 28.28
C GLN A 308 20.34 4.12 26.90
N GLN A 309 21.02 3.71 25.82
CA GLN A 309 20.62 4.00 24.44
C GLN A 309 19.20 3.49 24.09
N ARG A 310 18.76 2.35 24.66
CA ARG A 310 17.43 1.79 24.43
C ARG A 310 16.36 2.51 25.24
N GLU A 311 16.66 2.82 26.51
CA GLU A 311 15.78 3.65 27.33
C GLU A 311 15.58 5.01 26.66
N PHE A 312 16.66 5.63 26.18
CA PHE A 312 16.60 6.86 25.40
C PHE A 312 15.64 6.74 24.21
N SER A 313 15.82 5.76 23.31
CA SER A 313 14.90 5.57 22.16
C SER A 313 13.46 5.13 22.54
N LEU A 314 13.20 4.76 23.79
CA LEU A 314 11.85 4.47 24.30
C LEU A 314 11.19 5.68 24.96
N LEU A 315 11.99 6.50 25.67
CA LEU A 315 11.56 7.71 26.36
C LEU A 315 11.36 8.86 25.36
N HIS A 316 12.30 9.03 24.42
CA HIS A 316 12.41 10.19 23.55
C HIS A 316 11.64 10.14 22.22
N ARG A 317 10.75 9.15 22.07
CA ARG A 317 10.00 8.89 20.82
C ARG A 317 8.76 9.77 20.59
N PHE A 318 8.55 10.80 21.41
CA PHE A 318 7.36 11.66 21.36
C PHE A 318 7.74 13.12 21.64
N TRP A 319 6.98 14.07 21.08
CA TRP A 319 7.29 15.51 21.21
C TRP A 319 7.02 16.11 22.60
N GLU A 320 6.35 15.39 23.52
CA GLU A 320 6.32 15.76 24.93
C GLU A 320 7.68 15.58 25.65
N ARG A 321 8.59 14.79 25.08
CA ARG A 321 9.98 14.57 25.56
C ARG A 321 10.88 14.20 24.37
N PRO A 322 11.13 15.07 23.36
CA PRO A 322 11.95 14.69 22.23
C PRO A 322 13.40 14.43 22.68
N GLY A 323 14.19 13.73 21.87
CA GLY A 323 15.64 13.64 22.08
C GLY A 323 16.27 14.96 21.64
N ILE A 324 16.96 15.66 22.55
CA ILE A 324 17.52 16.99 22.31
C ILE A 324 19.04 16.96 22.54
N ALA A 325 19.80 17.47 21.58
CA ALA A 325 21.25 17.58 21.67
C ALA A 325 21.78 18.80 20.91
N LEU A 326 22.97 19.28 21.27
CA LEU A 326 23.72 20.29 20.52
C LEU A 326 24.83 19.64 19.69
N THR A 327 25.09 20.19 18.50
CA THR A 327 26.31 19.86 17.74
C THR A 327 27.57 20.40 18.43
N PRO A 328 28.78 19.85 18.17
CA PRO A 328 29.99 20.21 18.92
C PRO A 328 30.34 21.71 18.90
N GLY A 329 30.28 22.36 17.73
CA GLY A 329 30.43 23.82 17.59
C GLY A 329 29.16 24.63 17.91
N LYS A 330 28.16 24.00 18.56
CA LYS A 330 26.84 24.54 18.92
C LYS A 330 26.06 25.19 17.76
N LYS A 331 26.41 24.92 16.49
CA LYS A 331 25.75 25.52 15.31
C LYS A 331 24.32 25.02 15.07
N TYR A 332 23.94 23.87 15.62
CA TYR A 332 22.59 23.32 15.52
C TYR A 332 22.08 22.75 16.84
N LEU A 333 20.83 23.10 17.17
CA LEU A 333 20.01 22.36 18.12
C LEU A 333 19.31 21.22 17.38
N CYS A 334 19.71 19.99 17.68
CA CYS A 334 19.19 18.77 17.09
C CYS A 334 18.05 18.22 17.95
N GLN A 335 16.88 17.99 17.35
CA GLN A 335 15.71 17.43 18.02
C GLN A 335 15.13 16.26 17.21
N THR A 336 14.78 15.17 17.87
CA THR A 336 14.16 14.03 17.18
C THR A 336 13.19 13.21 18.02
N THR A 337 12.18 12.65 17.35
CA THR A 337 11.34 11.57 17.88
C THR A 337 11.70 10.20 17.31
N CYS A 338 12.78 10.12 16.52
CA CYS A 338 13.26 8.87 15.93
C CYS A 338 14.00 7.99 16.94
N GLY A 339 14.88 8.54 17.78
CA GLY A 339 15.63 7.81 18.81
C GLY A 339 17.13 8.16 18.86
N TYR A 340 17.87 7.41 19.67
CA TYR A 340 19.29 7.58 19.97
C TYR A 340 20.20 7.54 18.74
N GLU A 341 20.16 6.46 17.96
CA GLU A 341 21.07 6.30 16.81
C GLU A 341 20.88 7.41 15.77
N THR A 342 19.62 7.84 15.60
CA THR A 342 19.25 8.95 14.73
C THR A 342 19.75 10.29 15.29
N LEU A 343 19.70 10.51 16.61
CA LEU A 343 20.20 11.73 17.23
C LEU A 343 21.74 11.80 17.21
N LEU A 344 22.42 10.72 17.61
CA LEU A 344 23.88 10.61 17.55
C LEU A 344 24.38 10.89 16.12
N GLY A 345 23.91 10.12 15.13
CA GLY A 345 24.40 10.28 13.75
C GLY A 345 24.00 11.61 13.12
N LEU A 346 22.97 12.29 13.63
CA LEU A 346 22.65 13.67 13.26
C LEU A 346 23.65 14.67 13.88
N VAL A 347 23.90 14.59 15.19
CA VAL A 347 24.85 15.43 15.93
C VAL A 347 26.27 15.29 15.37
N GLU A 348 26.69 14.08 15.03
CA GLU A 348 28.00 13.79 14.43
C GLU A 348 28.18 14.36 13.01
N THR A 349 27.12 14.49 12.21
CA THR A 349 27.24 14.79 10.78
C THR A 349 26.70 16.15 10.34
N ALA A 350 25.84 16.80 11.13
CA ALA A 350 25.22 18.07 10.77
C ALA A 350 26.25 19.19 10.53
N GLU A 351 27.24 19.34 11.41
CA GLU A 351 28.30 20.35 11.23
C GLU A 351 29.28 20.00 10.10
N LEU A 352 29.53 18.72 9.82
CA LEU A 352 30.33 18.29 8.66
C LEU A 352 29.65 18.68 7.34
N HIS A 353 28.32 18.51 7.26
CA HIS A 353 27.55 18.85 6.08
C HIS A 353 27.38 20.37 5.91
N HIS A 354 27.24 21.10 7.02
CA HIS A 354 27.32 22.56 7.04
C HIS A 354 28.70 23.07 6.61
N ARG A 355 29.80 22.50 7.10
CA ARG A 355 31.18 22.87 6.73
C ARG A 355 31.42 22.67 5.24
N ARG A 356 31.03 21.52 4.69
CA ARG A 356 31.08 21.25 3.23
C ARG A 356 30.32 22.29 2.41
N LEU A 357 29.16 22.76 2.91
CA LEU A 357 28.42 23.84 2.27
C LEU A 357 29.13 25.19 2.41
N ALA A 358 29.60 25.59 3.60
CA ALA A 358 30.34 26.82 3.80
C ALA A 358 31.59 26.90 2.90
N ASN A 359 32.37 25.83 2.82
CA ASN A 359 33.52 25.67 1.92
C ASN A 359 33.09 25.87 0.45
N TRP A 360 31.95 25.30 0.04
CA TRP A 360 31.45 25.39 -1.34
C TRP A 360 30.86 26.75 -1.72
N TYR A 361 30.20 27.43 -0.78
CA TYR A 361 29.70 28.80 -0.97
C TYR A 361 30.80 29.87 -0.80
N GLY A 362 32.00 29.47 -0.35
CA GLY A 362 33.11 30.38 -0.02
C GLY A 362 32.87 31.24 1.22
N LYS A 363 31.79 30.99 1.98
CA LYS A 363 31.45 31.68 3.24
C LYS A 363 30.37 30.94 4.03
N ASP A 364 30.40 31.11 5.35
CA ASP A 364 29.30 30.74 6.26
C ASP A 364 28.46 31.98 6.59
N PRO A 365 27.18 32.08 6.16
CA PRO A 365 26.30 33.19 6.53
C PRO A 365 25.60 32.99 7.89
N PHE A 366 25.99 31.96 8.67
CA PHE A 366 25.34 31.55 9.92
C PHE A 366 26.29 31.48 11.12
N VAL A 367 27.48 32.10 11.06
CA VAL A 367 28.50 32.06 12.13
C VAL A 367 27.91 32.36 13.52
N TYR A 368 27.06 33.39 13.62
CA TYR A 368 26.39 33.81 14.86
C TYR A 368 24.90 33.41 14.90
N ARG A 369 24.46 32.44 14.09
CA ARG A 369 23.03 32.09 13.92
C ARG A 369 22.78 30.59 13.96
N GLN A 370 22.56 30.08 15.18
CA GLN A 370 22.23 28.67 15.42
C GLN A 370 21.00 28.23 14.60
N GLY A 371 21.10 27.07 13.95
CA GLY A 371 19.99 26.40 13.28
C GLY A 371 19.26 25.43 14.21
N SER A 372 18.10 24.93 13.78
CA SER A 372 17.42 23.82 14.45
C SER A 372 17.11 22.71 13.44
N ILE A 373 17.40 21.46 13.79
CA ILE A 373 17.13 20.31 12.93
C ILE A 373 16.14 19.38 13.65
N PHE A 374 14.96 19.21 13.07
CA PHE A 374 13.89 18.36 13.57
C PHE A 374 13.78 17.10 12.71
N VAL A 375 13.98 15.92 13.28
CA VAL A 375 13.89 14.64 12.56
C VAL A 375 12.74 13.79 13.10
N VAL A 376 11.81 13.41 12.22
CA VAL A 376 10.57 12.67 12.53
C VAL A 376 10.52 11.31 11.81
N PRO A 377 9.84 10.30 12.38
CA PRO A 377 9.84 8.95 11.82
C PRO A 377 8.95 8.79 10.57
N ASP A 378 7.88 9.57 10.39
CA ASP A 378 6.90 9.36 9.31
C ASP A 378 6.31 10.63 8.67
N THR A 379 5.34 10.42 7.76
CA THR A 379 4.74 11.49 6.95
C THR A 379 3.60 12.20 7.66
N ALA A 380 2.93 11.58 8.64
CA ALA A 380 1.98 12.29 9.49
C ALA A 380 2.72 13.25 10.42
N ASP A 381 3.87 12.84 10.95
CA ASP A 381 4.68 13.68 11.82
C ASP A 381 5.31 14.85 11.05
N LEU A 382 5.77 14.63 9.80
CA LEU A 382 6.25 15.73 8.94
C LEU A 382 5.11 16.69 8.55
N GLU A 383 3.88 16.18 8.36
CA GLU A 383 2.68 17.02 8.22
C GLU A 383 2.42 17.84 9.49
N SER A 384 2.51 17.25 10.68
CA SER A 384 2.36 17.94 11.98
C SER A 384 3.44 19.00 12.24
N GLU A 385 4.61 18.83 11.65
CA GLU A 385 5.65 19.87 11.60
C GLU A 385 5.31 21.04 10.66
N GLY A 386 4.47 20.81 9.65
CA GLY A 386 4.01 21.81 8.68
C GLY A 386 4.43 21.56 7.23
N SER A 387 4.64 20.29 6.82
CA SER A 387 5.10 19.94 5.46
C SER A 387 4.35 20.69 4.35
N PRO A 388 5.06 21.25 3.34
CA PRO A 388 4.41 21.89 2.19
C PRO A 388 3.82 20.87 1.20
N PHE A 389 4.30 19.62 1.19
CA PHE A 389 3.86 18.59 0.24
C PHE A 389 3.71 17.20 0.87
N TRP A 390 2.74 16.42 0.41
CA TRP A 390 2.49 15.04 0.88
C TRP A 390 3.59 14.03 0.52
N TRP A 391 4.41 14.34 -0.49
CA TRP A 391 5.53 13.50 -0.93
C TRP A 391 6.88 13.93 -0.34
N ALA A 392 6.94 15.01 0.45
CA ALA A 392 8.18 15.58 0.95
C ALA A 392 9.02 14.58 1.78
N GLY A 393 10.33 14.57 1.54
CA GLY A 393 11.32 13.91 2.38
C GLY A 393 11.79 14.80 3.54
N GLY A 394 11.80 16.10 3.32
CA GLY A 394 12.09 17.16 4.28
C GLY A 394 11.57 18.50 3.77
N PHE A 395 11.85 19.56 4.51
CA PHE A 395 11.78 20.95 4.03
C PHE A 395 12.59 21.88 4.93
N GLN A 396 13.12 22.96 4.35
CA GLN A 396 13.71 24.08 5.07
C GLN A 396 12.69 25.21 5.29
N ALA A 397 12.67 25.80 6.49
CA ALA A 397 11.90 27.01 6.80
C ALA A 397 12.70 27.97 7.69
N GLY A 398 13.28 29.02 7.10
CA GLY A 398 14.23 29.90 7.78
C GLY A 398 15.44 29.09 8.27
N ASP A 399 15.72 29.13 9.57
CA ASP A 399 16.78 28.32 10.20
C ASP A 399 16.32 26.93 10.69
N GLN A 400 15.05 26.59 10.49
CA GLN A 400 14.47 25.31 10.91
C GLN A 400 14.48 24.30 9.75
N THR A 401 15.34 23.30 9.89
CA THR A 401 15.44 22.14 8.99
C THR A 401 14.51 21.04 9.49
N ARG A 402 13.67 20.45 8.62
CA ARG A 402 12.76 19.35 8.99
C ARG A 402 12.95 18.16 8.07
N LEU A 403 13.15 16.98 8.63
CA LEU A 403 13.45 15.76 7.89
C LEU A 403 12.56 14.59 8.35
N LYS A 404 12.01 13.83 7.42
CA LYS A 404 11.41 12.52 7.68
C LYS A 404 12.44 11.42 7.47
N PHE A 405 12.76 10.70 8.55
CA PHE A 405 13.71 9.61 8.54
C PHE A 405 13.04 8.26 8.86
N SER A 406 12.32 7.73 7.87
CA SER A 406 11.72 6.40 7.92
C SER A 406 12.76 5.35 7.48
N TRP A 407 13.32 4.59 8.42
CA TRP A 407 14.23 3.44 8.19
C TRP A 407 15.36 3.71 7.18
N GLY A 408 16.31 4.56 7.54
CA GLY A 408 17.46 4.86 6.68
C GLY A 408 18.79 4.28 7.16
N SER A 409 19.83 5.00 6.79
CA SER A 409 21.21 4.93 7.30
C SER A 409 21.67 6.36 7.56
N ILE A 410 22.66 6.59 8.42
CA ILE A 410 23.12 7.96 8.71
C ILE A 410 23.64 8.67 7.46
N SER A 411 24.41 7.99 6.60
CA SER A 411 24.81 8.51 5.27
C SER A 411 23.63 8.67 4.28
N GLY A 412 22.44 8.17 4.62
CA GLY A 412 21.17 8.50 3.95
C GLY A 412 20.53 9.77 4.51
N LEU A 413 20.41 9.86 5.85
CA LEU A 413 19.93 11.05 6.57
C LEU A 413 20.75 12.29 6.17
N GLY A 414 22.08 12.16 6.20
CA GLY A 414 23.01 13.22 5.85
C GLY A 414 22.84 13.77 4.43
N ARG A 415 22.39 12.96 3.48
CA ARG A 415 22.11 13.43 2.11
C ARG A 415 20.82 14.25 2.05
N SER A 416 19.78 13.83 2.77
CA SER A 416 18.58 14.65 2.95
C SER A 416 18.88 15.93 3.75
N LEU A 417 19.75 15.87 4.76
CA LEU A 417 20.19 17.04 5.50
C LEU A 417 21.00 18.01 4.62
N THR A 418 21.90 17.51 3.78
CA THR A 418 22.64 18.35 2.82
C THR A 418 21.70 19.01 1.79
N HIS A 419 20.63 18.33 1.37
CA HIS A 419 19.59 18.89 0.50
C HIS A 419 18.92 20.11 1.18
N GLU A 420 18.36 19.94 2.37
CA GLU A 420 17.65 21.03 3.07
C GLU A 420 18.58 22.15 3.55
N LEU A 421 19.80 21.82 4.01
CA LEU A 421 20.80 22.83 4.36
C LEU A 421 21.26 23.63 3.13
N THR A 422 21.26 23.04 1.92
CA THR A 422 21.50 23.82 0.69
C THR A 422 20.41 24.88 0.50
N HIS A 423 19.13 24.56 0.77
CA HIS A 423 18.06 25.56 0.79
C HIS A 423 18.24 26.62 1.89
N ARG A 424 18.83 26.27 3.05
CA ARG A 424 19.19 27.26 4.09
C ARG A 424 20.21 28.25 3.55
N PHE A 425 21.33 27.76 2.99
CA PHE A 425 22.39 28.58 2.40
C PHE A 425 21.90 29.40 1.19
N ASP A 426 21.13 28.81 0.26
CA ASP A 426 20.55 29.51 -0.88
C ASP A 426 19.56 30.61 -0.46
N GLY A 427 18.73 30.36 0.55
CA GLY A 427 17.82 31.38 1.10
C GLY A 427 18.54 32.59 1.69
N ALA A 428 19.75 32.40 2.24
CA ALA A 428 20.57 33.48 2.82
C ALA A 428 21.47 34.19 1.80
N ILE A 429 22.03 33.46 0.82
CA ILE A 429 23.06 33.99 -0.10
C ILE A 429 22.45 34.40 -1.46
N TYR A 430 21.42 33.69 -1.93
CA TYR A 430 20.78 33.90 -3.23
C TYR A 430 19.24 34.04 -3.11
N PRO A 431 18.74 35.00 -2.30
CA PRO A 431 17.34 35.08 -1.90
C PRO A 431 16.35 35.25 -3.08
N GLY A 432 15.59 34.17 -3.33
CA GLY A 432 14.55 34.08 -4.34
C GLY A 432 14.98 33.38 -5.65
N LEU A 433 15.76 32.30 -5.54
CA LEU A 433 15.98 31.36 -6.65
C LEU A 433 14.64 30.82 -7.21
N PRO A 434 14.55 30.57 -8.53
CA PRO A 434 13.44 29.80 -9.10
C PRO A 434 13.53 28.32 -8.66
N SER A 435 12.38 27.66 -8.53
CA SER A 435 12.26 26.30 -7.97
C SER A 435 13.17 25.26 -8.64
N TRP A 436 13.37 25.37 -9.96
CA TRP A 436 14.28 24.45 -10.69
C TRP A 436 15.73 24.58 -10.23
N LEU A 437 16.17 25.79 -9.88
CA LEU A 437 17.55 26.06 -9.50
C LEU A 437 17.78 25.73 -8.02
N SER A 438 16.84 26.09 -7.14
CA SER A 438 16.91 25.74 -5.72
C SER A 438 16.93 24.21 -5.53
N GLU A 439 15.95 23.49 -6.07
CA GLU A 439 15.91 22.03 -5.95
C GLU A 439 17.03 21.36 -6.77
N GLY A 440 17.44 21.93 -7.89
CA GLY A 440 18.54 21.42 -8.70
C GLY A 440 19.89 21.47 -7.98
N ARG A 441 20.18 22.57 -7.28
CA ARG A 441 21.35 22.72 -6.40
C ARG A 441 21.30 21.74 -5.24
N ALA A 442 20.18 21.68 -4.54
CA ALA A 442 19.99 20.82 -3.38
C ALA A 442 20.14 19.31 -3.73
N VAL A 443 19.59 18.87 -4.87
CA VAL A 443 19.82 17.49 -5.37
C VAL A 443 21.28 17.27 -5.79
N TRP A 444 21.98 18.30 -6.29
CA TRP A 444 23.39 18.17 -6.68
C TRP A 444 24.30 18.04 -5.47
N THR A 445 24.21 18.94 -4.49
CA THR A 445 24.99 18.89 -3.25
C THR A 445 24.73 17.58 -2.49
N ALA A 446 23.48 17.13 -2.38
CA ALA A 446 23.10 15.84 -1.77
C ALA A 446 23.63 14.58 -2.51
N LYS A 447 24.24 14.74 -3.69
CA LYS A 447 24.79 13.64 -4.51
C LYS A 447 26.29 13.70 -4.74
N SER A 448 26.90 14.85 -4.50
CA SER A 448 28.29 15.18 -4.88
C SER A 448 29.28 15.00 -3.74
N TYR A 449 29.11 13.94 -2.96
CA TYR A 449 30.09 13.48 -1.97
C TYR A 449 29.92 11.97 -1.72
N GLY A 450 30.98 11.28 -1.32
CA GLY A 450 30.99 9.84 -1.05
C GLY A 450 30.69 9.51 0.41
N ALA A 451 31.49 10.06 1.32
CA ALA A 451 31.49 9.79 2.76
C ALA A 451 30.86 10.96 3.55
N ALA A 452 30.32 10.73 4.74
CA ALA A 452 29.69 11.80 5.53
C ALA A 452 30.72 12.87 5.96
N GLU A 453 31.98 12.46 6.00
CA GLU A 453 33.19 13.12 6.47
C GLU A 453 33.89 13.96 5.39
N ASP A 454 33.54 13.83 4.10
CA ASP A 454 34.17 14.57 2.99
C ASP A 454 34.03 16.09 3.20
N GLU A 455 35.11 16.88 3.31
CA GLU A 455 34.99 18.34 3.57
C GLU A 455 34.65 19.19 2.32
N HIS A 456 34.71 18.60 1.14
CA HIS A 456 34.41 19.25 -0.14
C HIS A 456 33.41 18.43 -0.95
N PHE A 457 32.75 19.07 -1.92
CA PHE A 457 32.01 18.32 -2.93
C PHE A 457 32.96 17.79 -4.01
N ASP A 458 32.61 16.62 -4.54
CA ASP A 458 33.09 16.10 -5.81
C ASP A 458 32.57 17.00 -6.94
N GLU A 459 33.38 18.00 -7.30
CA GLU A 459 33.04 19.01 -8.30
C GLU A 459 32.81 18.43 -9.71
N LEU A 460 33.29 17.21 -10.01
CA LEU A 460 33.05 16.49 -11.27
C LEU A 460 31.93 15.44 -11.16
N ARG A 461 31.16 15.43 -10.06
CA ARG A 461 30.07 14.47 -9.85
C ARG A 461 28.94 14.66 -10.86
N LEU A 462 28.60 13.57 -11.53
CA LEU A 462 27.36 13.45 -12.31
C LEU A 462 26.61 12.16 -11.95
N ASP A 463 25.29 12.25 -11.79
CA ASP A 463 24.38 11.11 -11.62
C ASP A 463 23.50 10.96 -12.87
N PRO A 464 23.96 10.22 -13.90
CA PRO A 464 23.24 10.09 -15.17
C PRO A 464 21.86 9.46 -15.00
N TRP A 465 21.64 8.66 -13.94
CA TRP A 465 20.34 8.05 -13.62
C TRP A 465 19.27 9.07 -13.26
N THR A 466 19.68 10.26 -12.79
CA THR A 466 18.78 11.40 -12.60
C THR A 466 18.58 12.18 -13.89
N VAL A 467 19.65 12.39 -14.67
CA VAL A 467 19.63 13.19 -15.91
C VAL A 467 18.85 12.54 -17.05
N GLN A 468 18.83 11.20 -17.14
CA GLN A 468 18.01 10.51 -18.15
C GLN A 468 16.49 10.71 -17.95
N THR A 469 16.04 11.05 -16.74
CA THR A 469 14.59 11.19 -16.44
C THR A 469 14.00 12.41 -17.15
N PRO A 470 14.62 13.62 -17.08
CA PRO A 470 14.31 14.75 -17.95
C PRO A 470 14.32 14.44 -19.45
N PHE A 471 15.27 13.63 -19.94
CA PHE A 471 15.30 13.20 -21.34
C PHE A 471 14.00 12.47 -21.72
N VAL A 472 13.64 11.41 -20.98
CA VAL A 472 12.43 10.62 -21.27
C VAL A 472 11.13 11.40 -21.00
N ARG A 473 11.14 12.38 -20.08
CA ARG A 473 10.02 13.31 -19.85
C ARG A 473 9.94 14.43 -20.90
N GLY A 474 10.90 14.55 -21.83
CA GLY A 474 10.88 15.50 -22.94
C GLY A 474 11.40 16.92 -22.62
N TYR A 475 12.17 17.11 -21.54
CA TYR A 475 12.73 18.42 -21.15
C TYR A 475 13.85 18.92 -22.09
N GLY A 476 14.33 18.09 -23.02
CA GLY A 476 15.18 18.54 -24.13
C GLY A 476 14.45 19.37 -25.19
N GLY A 477 13.12 19.53 -25.10
CA GLY A 477 12.32 20.34 -26.01
C GLY A 477 11.89 21.69 -25.40
N ARG A 478 11.91 22.75 -26.22
CA ARG A 478 11.64 24.16 -25.83
C ARG A 478 10.43 24.33 -24.92
N GLY A 479 9.26 23.79 -25.30
CA GLY A 479 7.99 23.96 -24.57
C GLY A 479 7.90 23.27 -23.19
N LYS A 480 8.86 22.41 -22.82
CA LYS A 480 9.03 21.93 -21.43
C LYS A 480 10.16 22.65 -20.71
N PHE A 481 11.24 22.98 -21.43
CA PHE A 481 12.35 23.78 -20.90
C PHE A 481 11.88 25.16 -20.41
N GLU A 482 11.11 25.89 -21.20
CA GLU A 482 10.57 27.20 -20.79
C GLU A 482 9.63 27.10 -19.59
N ARG A 483 8.83 26.03 -19.48
CA ARG A 483 7.94 25.82 -18.33
C ARG A 483 8.72 25.52 -17.04
N LEU A 484 9.87 24.86 -17.15
CA LEU A 484 10.81 24.68 -16.04
C LEU A 484 11.36 26.04 -15.56
N LEU A 485 11.83 26.88 -16.48
CA LEU A 485 12.34 28.23 -16.16
C LEU A 485 11.26 29.14 -15.57
N LYS A 486 10.05 29.14 -16.15
CA LYS A 486 8.87 29.91 -15.69
C LYS A 486 8.25 29.35 -14.41
N GLY A 487 8.66 28.17 -13.92
CA GLY A 487 8.07 27.48 -12.77
C GLY A 487 6.66 26.91 -13.01
N THR A 488 6.15 26.95 -14.25
CA THR A 488 4.77 26.57 -14.65
C THR A 488 4.65 25.09 -15.06
N ILE A 489 5.41 24.22 -14.40
CA ILE A 489 5.38 22.77 -14.61
C ILE A 489 4.16 22.11 -13.95
N GLU A 490 3.62 21.07 -14.60
CA GLU A 490 2.40 20.37 -14.16
C GLU A 490 2.58 19.57 -12.86
N ASP A 491 3.82 19.18 -12.56
CA ASP A 491 4.26 18.45 -11.38
C ASP A 491 5.55 19.07 -10.84
N TYR A 492 5.48 19.66 -9.63
CA TYR A 492 6.61 20.30 -8.97
C TYR A 492 7.82 19.36 -8.82
N ARG A 493 7.59 18.04 -8.77
CA ARG A 493 8.64 17.03 -8.62
C ARG A 493 9.61 16.97 -9.81
N ASP A 494 9.26 17.54 -10.96
CA ASP A 494 10.18 17.67 -12.08
C ASP A 494 11.32 18.66 -11.79
N ASN A 495 11.15 19.63 -10.86
CA ASN A 495 12.23 20.53 -10.41
C ASN A 495 13.46 19.75 -9.90
N TYR A 496 13.24 18.67 -9.14
CA TYR A 496 14.33 17.85 -8.58
C TYR A 496 15.17 17.17 -9.66
N THR A 497 14.54 16.66 -10.72
CA THR A 497 15.27 15.89 -11.75
C THR A 497 15.72 16.75 -12.92
N ALA A 498 14.87 17.65 -13.41
CA ALA A 498 15.17 18.53 -14.54
C ALA A 498 16.00 19.73 -14.10
N GLY A 499 15.74 20.27 -12.90
CA GLY A 499 16.60 21.26 -12.26
C GLY A 499 17.98 20.72 -11.93
N TYR A 500 18.09 19.50 -11.38
CA TYR A 500 19.40 18.85 -11.17
C TYR A 500 20.17 18.72 -12.48
N ALA A 501 19.51 18.20 -13.53
CA ALA A 501 20.12 18.04 -14.83
C ALA A 501 20.58 19.38 -15.41
N LEU A 502 19.77 20.43 -15.32
CA LEU A 502 20.10 21.75 -15.87
C LEU A 502 21.21 22.43 -15.06
N PHE A 503 21.18 22.35 -13.72
CA PHE A 503 22.27 22.83 -12.88
C PHE A 503 23.57 22.07 -13.15
N ALA A 504 23.54 20.75 -13.25
CA ALA A 504 24.70 19.94 -13.60
C ALA A 504 25.23 20.27 -15.01
N PHE A 505 24.37 20.50 -15.99
CA PHE A 505 24.77 20.96 -17.32
C PHE A 505 25.47 22.32 -17.27
N LEU A 506 24.87 23.32 -16.62
CA LEU A 506 25.42 24.67 -16.50
C LEU A 506 26.70 24.73 -15.63
N LYS A 507 26.89 23.76 -14.73
CA LYS A 507 28.09 23.65 -13.89
C LYS A 507 29.22 22.86 -14.56
N LEU A 508 28.90 21.81 -15.32
CA LEU A 508 29.87 20.77 -15.72
C LEU A 508 30.07 20.62 -17.23
N TRP A 509 29.19 21.16 -18.08
CA TRP A 509 29.31 20.97 -19.52
C TRP A 509 30.55 21.70 -20.06
N PRO A 510 31.47 21.01 -20.77
CA PRO A 510 32.72 21.60 -21.22
C PRO A 510 32.52 22.59 -22.37
N ASN A 511 33.52 23.45 -22.56
CA ASN A 511 33.77 24.14 -23.82
C ASN A 511 34.32 23.17 -24.89
N GLU A 512 34.52 23.68 -26.11
CA GLU A 512 34.99 22.89 -27.26
C GLU A 512 36.38 22.27 -27.04
N LYS A 513 37.29 23.00 -26.39
CA LYS A 513 38.63 22.51 -26.01
C LYS A 513 38.61 21.45 -24.90
N GLY A 514 37.47 21.28 -24.21
CA GLY A 514 37.31 20.30 -23.16
C GLY A 514 37.99 20.65 -21.81
N ASP A 515 38.67 21.79 -21.69
CA ASP A 515 39.49 22.14 -20.52
C ASP A 515 38.67 22.80 -19.39
N LYS A 516 37.61 23.55 -19.72
CA LYS A 516 36.87 24.38 -18.76
C LYS A 516 35.34 24.27 -18.96
N PRO A 517 34.52 24.31 -17.88
CA PRO A 517 33.07 24.32 -18.02
C PRO A 517 32.55 25.61 -18.67
N LEU A 518 31.81 25.47 -19.77
CA LEU A 518 31.39 26.55 -20.67
C LEU A 518 30.49 27.61 -20.02
N PHE A 519 29.64 27.19 -19.08
CA PHE A 519 28.61 28.03 -18.48
C PHE A 519 28.90 28.42 -17.01
N ALA A 520 29.87 27.80 -16.33
CA ALA A 520 30.02 27.91 -14.87
C ALA A 520 30.29 29.35 -14.39
N ARG A 521 31.15 30.12 -15.08
CA ARG A 521 31.37 31.55 -14.76
C ARG A 521 30.09 32.38 -14.90
N LYS A 522 29.28 32.12 -15.94
CA LYS A 522 27.98 32.77 -16.14
C LYS A 522 26.95 32.33 -15.11
N LEU A 523 26.97 31.07 -14.66
CA LEU A 523 26.10 30.56 -13.61
C LEU A 523 26.34 31.29 -12.27
N GLY A 524 27.61 31.58 -11.94
CA GLY A 524 27.95 32.40 -10.78
C GLY A 524 27.41 33.84 -10.85
N ILE A 525 27.38 34.45 -12.05
CA ILE A 525 26.79 35.78 -12.28
C ILE A 525 25.26 35.71 -12.22
N TYR A 526 24.65 34.75 -12.92
CA TYR A 526 23.21 34.50 -12.93
C TYR A 526 22.62 34.30 -11.53
N LEU A 527 23.36 33.62 -10.63
CA LEU A 527 22.99 33.45 -9.23
C LEU A 527 22.98 34.77 -8.44
N LYS A 528 24.00 35.62 -8.61
CA LYS A 528 24.05 36.96 -7.96
C LYS A 528 22.91 37.87 -8.45
N ASN A 529 22.64 37.84 -9.75
CA ASN A 529 21.70 38.73 -10.43
C ASN A 529 20.27 38.16 -10.55
N ILE A 530 19.97 37.01 -9.91
CA ILE A 530 18.75 36.21 -10.13
C ILE A 530 17.43 36.96 -9.95
N ARG A 531 17.42 38.08 -9.21
CA ARG A 531 16.25 38.93 -8.99
C ARG A 531 15.77 39.63 -10.28
N GLU A 532 16.66 39.94 -11.21
CA GLU A 532 16.33 40.54 -12.52
C GLU A 532 15.39 39.63 -13.33
N GLY A 533 15.67 38.32 -13.32
CA GLY A 533 14.88 37.30 -14.02
C GLY A 533 13.50 37.02 -13.46
N ARG A 534 13.01 37.73 -12.43
CA ARG A 534 11.70 37.45 -11.82
C ARG A 534 10.51 37.80 -12.74
N ARG A 535 10.64 38.85 -13.56
CA ARG A 535 9.59 39.26 -14.53
C ARG A 535 9.69 38.50 -15.85
N ASP A 536 10.92 38.23 -16.29
CA ASP A 536 11.23 37.48 -17.51
C ASP A 536 12.25 36.36 -17.21
N PRO A 537 11.81 35.17 -16.74
CA PRO A 537 12.71 34.07 -16.43
C PRO A 537 13.40 33.44 -17.64
N VAL A 538 12.84 33.59 -18.85
CA VAL A 538 13.33 32.93 -20.07
C VAL A 538 14.32 33.80 -20.80
N GLY A 539 13.99 35.07 -21.07
CA GLY A 539 14.91 36.00 -21.71
C GLY A 539 16.08 36.37 -20.80
N PHE A 540 15.90 36.45 -19.47
CA PHE A 540 17.04 36.59 -18.55
C PHE A 540 17.98 35.37 -18.58
N PHE A 541 17.43 34.16 -18.71
CA PHE A 541 18.23 32.96 -18.94
C PHE A 541 18.95 32.99 -20.30
N GLU A 542 18.25 33.38 -21.37
CA GLU A 542 18.80 33.48 -22.73
C GLU A 542 19.95 34.48 -22.78
N ARG A 543 19.76 35.72 -22.28
CA ARG A 543 20.81 36.75 -22.18
C ARG A 543 21.99 36.34 -21.27
N SER A 544 21.82 35.33 -20.42
CA SER A 544 22.86 34.84 -19.51
C SER A 544 23.69 33.68 -20.09
N PHE A 545 23.04 32.72 -20.75
CA PHE A 545 23.66 31.46 -21.18
C PHE A 545 23.69 31.23 -22.69
N ALA A 546 22.97 32.04 -23.47
CA ALA A 546 22.95 32.03 -24.92
C ALA A 546 23.22 33.45 -25.46
N ASP A 547 24.34 34.05 -25.04
CA ASP A 547 24.75 35.41 -25.38
C ASP A 547 25.77 35.51 -26.54
N GLY A 548 26.09 34.39 -27.20
CA GLY A 548 27.05 34.31 -28.31
C GLY A 548 28.51 34.56 -27.96
N ARG A 549 28.84 34.76 -26.68
CA ARG A 549 30.19 35.19 -26.24
C ARG A 549 30.98 34.03 -25.65
N ALA A 550 32.29 33.99 -25.90
CA ALA A 550 33.22 33.01 -25.34
C ALA A 550 32.73 31.55 -25.47
N GLY A 551 32.42 31.13 -26.70
CA GLY A 551 32.00 29.76 -27.06
C GLY A 551 30.56 29.38 -26.68
N ARG A 552 29.77 30.30 -26.10
CA ARG A 552 28.36 30.00 -25.79
C ARG A 552 27.46 30.16 -27.03
N PRO A 553 26.33 29.41 -27.08
CA PRO A 553 25.25 29.60 -28.05
C PRO A 553 24.88 31.07 -28.29
N LYS A 554 24.50 31.44 -29.52
CA LYS A 554 24.03 32.79 -29.87
C LYS A 554 22.57 33.05 -29.50
N LYS A 555 21.74 31.99 -29.44
CA LYS A 555 20.28 32.04 -29.15
C LYS A 555 19.82 30.75 -28.45
N MET A 556 18.64 30.78 -27.81
CA MET A 556 18.04 29.64 -27.11
C MET A 556 17.95 28.33 -27.93
N PRO A 557 17.64 28.31 -29.25
CA PRO A 557 17.60 27.06 -30.02
C PRO A 557 18.94 26.30 -30.06
N GLU A 558 20.06 27.02 -30.15
CA GLU A 558 21.41 26.45 -30.12
C GLU A 558 21.74 25.89 -28.72
N PHE A 559 21.37 26.61 -27.67
CA PHE A 559 21.49 26.12 -26.28
C PHE A 559 20.71 24.82 -26.09
N LEU A 560 19.48 24.74 -26.61
CA LEU A 560 18.63 23.55 -26.54
C LEU A 560 19.23 22.36 -27.30
N LYS A 561 20.00 22.59 -28.38
CA LYS A 561 20.74 21.53 -29.10
C LYS A 561 21.82 20.90 -28.20
N LEU A 562 22.63 21.72 -27.52
CA LEU A 562 23.64 21.23 -26.57
C LEU A 562 23.01 20.52 -25.36
N TRP A 563 21.98 21.13 -24.78
CA TRP A 563 21.21 20.58 -23.65
C TRP A 563 20.58 19.23 -23.99
N HIS A 564 19.93 19.09 -25.15
CA HIS A 564 19.39 17.82 -25.64
C HIS A 564 20.50 16.77 -25.77
N SER A 565 21.67 17.16 -26.27
CA SER A 565 22.82 16.27 -26.47
C SER A 565 23.36 15.73 -25.14
N PHE A 566 23.46 16.58 -24.11
CA PHE A 566 23.81 16.16 -22.73
C PHE A 566 22.77 15.21 -22.12
N LEU A 567 21.47 15.53 -22.25
CA LEU A 567 20.38 14.68 -21.78
C LEU A 567 20.41 13.30 -22.46
N GLN A 568 20.61 13.28 -23.79
CA GLN A 568 20.72 12.05 -24.58
C GLN A 568 21.97 11.24 -24.21
N ALA A 569 23.12 11.90 -23.98
CA ALA A 569 24.35 11.27 -23.54
C ALA A 569 24.16 10.52 -22.20
N CYS A 570 23.51 11.16 -21.22
CA CYS A 570 23.22 10.53 -19.93
C CYS A 570 22.23 9.37 -20.04
N TYR A 571 21.21 9.49 -20.90
CA TYR A 571 20.31 8.40 -21.24
C TYR A 571 21.10 7.20 -21.82
N LYS A 572 21.86 7.41 -22.90
CA LYS A 572 22.72 6.40 -23.54
C LYS A 572 23.64 5.68 -22.53
N TYR A 573 24.28 6.43 -21.62
CA TYR A 573 25.10 5.83 -20.55
C TYR A 573 24.29 5.03 -19.52
N CYS A 574 23.05 5.42 -19.18
CA CYS A 574 22.19 4.60 -18.30
C CYS A 574 21.71 3.31 -18.97
N TRP A 575 21.57 3.30 -20.30
CA TRP A 575 21.46 2.06 -21.07
C TRP A 575 22.78 1.29 -21.14
N GLY A 576 23.90 1.95 -20.83
CA GLY A 576 25.25 1.41 -20.68
C GLY A 576 26.10 1.50 -21.94
N GLU A 577 25.77 2.39 -22.88
CA GLU A 577 26.64 2.70 -24.02
C GLU A 577 27.96 3.33 -23.52
N LYS A 578 29.07 3.12 -24.24
CA LYS A 578 30.28 3.93 -24.03
C LYS A 578 29.99 5.32 -24.58
N VAL A 579 29.99 6.34 -23.72
CA VAL A 579 29.72 7.73 -24.11
C VAL A 579 30.92 8.59 -23.72
N PRO A 580 31.90 8.81 -24.64
CA PRO A 580 33.17 9.46 -24.31
C PRO A 580 33.01 10.85 -23.69
N ALA A 581 32.01 11.62 -24.11
CA ALA A 581 31.69 12.93 -23.54
C ALA A 581 31.46 12.92 -22.01
N LEU A 582 31.04 11.78 -21.44
CA LEU A 582 30.81 11.62 -20.00
C LEU A 582 31.99 10.99 -19.24
N ALA A 583 33.05 10.53 -19.92
CA ALA A 583 34.19 9.86 -19.27
C ALA A 583 34.94 10.77 -18.29
N ARG A 584 34.88 12.09 -18.52
CA ARG A 584 35.42 13.16 -17.65
C ARG A 584 34.70 13.34 -16.30
N PHE A 585 33.57 12.68 -16.07
CA PHE A 585 32.76 12.87 -14.86
C PHE A 585 32.86 11.68 -13.91
N HIS A 586 32.78 11.95 -12.61
CA HIS A 586 32.67 10.90 -11.60
C HIS A 586 31.24 10.35 -11.57
N LEU A 587 30.93 9.43 -12.51
CA LEU A 587 29.60 8.87 -12.73
C LEU A 587 29.15 7.92 -11.60
N ARG A 588 30.09 7.25 -10.94
CA ARG A 588 29.87 6.46 -9.71
C ARG A 588 30.41 7.24 -8.53
N GLY A 589 29.66 7.31 -7.42
CA GLY A 589 30.19 7.88 -6.19
C GLY A 589 31.26 6.98 -5.58
N LYS A 590 32.27 7.59 -4.93
CA LYS A 590 33.30 6.86 -4.17
C LYS A 590 32.63 5.88 -3.18
N GLY A 591 33.15 4.65 -3.13
CA GLY A 591 32.52 3.51 -2.46
C GLY A 591 32.60 3.56 -0.94
N GLY A 592 31.84 4.45 -0.31
CA GLY A 592 31.79 4.57 1.16
C GLY A 592 31.41 3.25 1.86
N LYS A 593 31.91 3.09 3.10
CA LYS A 593 31.71 1.87 3.93
C LYS A 593 30.26 1.39 3.90
N ARG A 594 30.06 0.06 3.92
CA ARG A 594 28.75 -0.59 3.82
C ARG A 594 27.83 -0.11 4.95
N ARG A 595 26.93 0.81 4.60
CA ARG A 595 26.12 1.60 5.53
C ARG A 595 25.33 0.71 6.49
N SER A 596 25.52 0.91 7.79
CA SER A 596 24.62 0.44 8.83
C SER A 596 23.22 0.99 8.59
N GLN A 597 22.19 0.17 8.82
CA GLN A 597 20.82 0.66 8.94
C GLN A 597 20.61 1.14 10.38
N VAL A 598 19.81 2.18 10.56
CA VAL A 598 19.42 2.63 11.89
C VAL A 598 18.38 1.67 12.49
N GLU A 599 18.59 1.28 13.75
CA GLU A 599 17.79 0.30 14.50
C GLU A 599 16.93 0.88 15.63
N ASP A 600 16.80 2.20 15.62
CA ASP A 600 15.77 2.96 16.33
C ASP A 600 14.36 2.51 15.94
N GLN A 601 13.63 1.94 16.90
CA GLN A 601 12.27 1.44 16.70
C GLN A 601 11.31 2.48 16.10
N PRO A 602 11.27 3.75 16.53
CA PRO A 602 10.36 4.74 15.98
C PRO A 602 10.54 4.99 14.47
N THR A 603 11.78 5.00 13.95
CA THR A 603 12.06 5.16 12.49
C THR A 603 11.39 4.09 11.64
N TRP A 604 11.02 2.97 12.25
CA TRP A 604 10.37 1.86 11.57
C TRP A 604 8.85 2.07 11.59
N THR A 605 8.25 2.47 10.47
CA THR A 605 6.79 2.70 10.37
C THR A 605 6.12 1.79 9.34
N TRP A 606 5.04 1.08 9.72
CA TRP A 606 4.23 0.30 8.75
C TRP A 606 3.32 1.18 7.88
N GLU A 607 3.37 2.51 8.00
CA GLU A 607 2.70 3.39 7.04
C GLU A 607 3.17 3.09 5.60
N HIS A 608 2.22 3.00 4.67
CA HIS A 608 2.54 3.02 3.25
C HIS A 608 3.05 4.41 2.82
N PRO A 609 3.95 4.49 1.83
CA PRO A 609 4.22 5.74 1.14
C PRO A 609 2.91 6.30 0.59
N ARG A 610 2.60 7.56 0.92
CA ARG A 610 1.39 8.21 0.43
C ARG A 610 1.59 8.60 -1.03
N ALA A 611 0.57 8.35 -1.84
CA ALA A 611 0.36 9.14 -3.04
C ALA A 611 -0.51 10.38 -2.70
N GLU A 612 -1.31 10.90 -3.63
CA GLU A 612 -2.29 11.96 -3.32
C GLU A 612 -3.18 11.52 -2.13
N PRO A 613 -3.13 12.22 -0.98
CA PRO A 613 -3.79 11.79 0.22
C PRO A 613 -5.24 12.29 0.28
N TRP A 614 -5.96 11.79 1.26
CA TRP A 614 -7.28 12.28 1.67
C TRP A 614 -7.14 13.27 2.83
N PHE A 615 -8.00 14.29 2.88
CA PHE A 615 -8.06 15.18 4.05
C PHE A 615 -8.54 14.41 5.30
N GLY A 616 -7.63 14.23 6.26
CA GLY A 616 -7.80 13.42 7.46
C GLY A 616 -7.01 12.11 7.46
N GLN A 617 -6.33 11.74 6.36
CA GLN A 617 -5.60 10.47 6.27
C GLN A 617 -4.57 10.37 7.41
N ILE A 618 -4.65 9.29 8.18
CA ILE A 618 -3.91 8.94 9.41
C ILE A 618 -4.17 9.88 10.61
N HIS A 619 -4.28 11.20 10.41
CA HIS A 619 -4.60 12.15 11.49
C HIS A 619 -5.97 11.87 12.13
N ALA A 620 -6.96 11.41 11.36
CA ALA A 620 -8.27 11.03 11.91
C ALA A 620 -8.17 9.81 12.84
N ALA A 621 -7.35 8.81 12.50
CA ALA A 621 -7.12 7.63 13.34
C ALA A 621 -6.34 7.99 14.63
N ARG A 622 -5.31 8.83 14.50
CA ARG A 622 -4.54 9.35 15.64
C ARG A 622 -5.40 10.22 16.56
N ALA A 623 -6.25 11.09 16.01
CA ALA A 623 -7.22 11.88 16.75
C ALA A 623 -8.28 11.03 17.47
N ALA A 624 -8.77 9.96 16.84
CA ALA A 624 -9.70 9.02 17.46
C ALA A 624 -9.11 8.40 18.73
N LYS A 625 -7.83 8.00 18.66
CA LYS A 625 -7.10 7.46 19.80
C LYS A 625 -6.88 8.50 20.90
N LEU A 626 -6.36 9.68 20.56
CA LEU A 626 -6.11 10.75 21.53
C LEU A 626 -7.40 11.21 22.24
N LEU A 627 -8.51 11.38 21.51
CA LEU A 627 -9.79 11.78 22.10
C LEU A 627 -10.42 10.65 22.95
N GLN A 628 -10.11 9.38 22.66
CA GLN A 628 -10.48 8.26 23.54
C GLN A 628 -9.65 8.29 24.84
N GLU A 629 -8.34 8.58 24.75
CA GLU A 629 -7.43 8.77 25.90
C GLU A 629 -7.77 9.99 26.79
N THR A 630 -8.76 10.81 26.41
CA THR A 630 -9.26 11.97 27.18
C THR A 630 -10.74 11.86 27.58
N GLY A 631 -11.39 10.71 27.38
CA GLY A 631 -12.81 10.53 27.68
C GLY A 631 -13.77 11.26 26.74
N ALA A 632 -13.27 11.91 25.67
CA ALA A 632 -14.06 12.65 24.70
C ALA A 632 -14.76 11.72 23.67
N HIS A 633 -15.40 10.64 24.15
CA HIS A 633 -15.89 9.51 23.35
C HIS A 633 -16.72 9.90 22.12
N LYS A 634 -17.61 10.90 22.24
CA LYS A 634 -18.42 11.41 21.10
C LYS A 634 -17.57 11.97 19.95
N ALA A 635 -16.48 12.68 20.28
CA ALA A 635 -15.54 13.22 19.30
C ALA A 635 -14.52 12.16 18.84
N ALA A 636 -14.08 11.27 19.73
CA ALA A 636 -13.26 10.11 19.41
C ALA A 636 -13.93 9.21 18.35
N ALA A 637 -15.22 8.91 18.54
CA ALA A 637 -16.01 8.14 17.59
C ALA A 637 -16.22 8.88 16.26
N ALA A 638 -16.38 10.21 16.29
CA ALA A 638 -16.46 11.03 15.09
C ALA A 638 -15.15 10.99 14.27
N ALA A 639 -14.00 11.04 14.95
CA ALA A 639 -12.68 10.90 14.34
C ALA A 639 -12.44 9.46 13.83
N ALA A 640 -12.88 8.45 14.57
CA ALA A 640 -12.81 7.05 14.13
C ALA A 640 -13.63 6.84 12.85
N CYS A 641 -14.88 7.32 12.81
CA CYS A 641 -15.73 7.30 11.62
C CYS A 641 -15.11 8.06 10.44
N TRP A 642 -14.37 9.15 10.69
CA TRP A 642 -13.63 9.88 9.66
C TRP A 642 -12.48 9.05 9.12
N ALA A 643 -11.71 8.37 9.97
CA ALA A 643 -10.63 7.47 9.55
C ALA A 643 -11.13 6.35 8.62
N LEU A 644 -12.31 5.77 8.90
CA LEU A 644 -12.96 4.79 8.00
C LEU A 644 -13.26 5.34 6.59
N THR A 645 -13.23 6.67 6.41
CA THR A 645 -13.44 7.36 5.13
C THR A 645 -12.15 7.89 4.46
N THR A 646 -10.98 7.76 5.09
CA THR A 646 -9.70 8.29 4.59
C THR A 646 -8.59 7.25 4.52
N ASP A 647 -8.62 6.30 5.44
CA ASP A 647 -7.56 5.34 5.70
C ASP A 647 -7.97 3.92 5.27
N ALA A 648 -6.96 3.15 4.84
CA ALA A 648 -7.15 1.75 4.48
C ALA A 648 -7.71 0.95 5.67
N TYR A 649 -8.17 -0.28 5.42
CA TYR A 649 -8.60 -1.16 6.51
C TYR A 649 -7.45 -1.39 7.49
N ASP A 650 -7.57 -0.82 8.69
CA ASP A 650 -6.71 -1.07 9.84
C ASP A 650 -7.54 -1.67 10.96
N ARG A 651 -7.12 -2.84 11.45
CA ARG A 651 -7.84 -3.57 12.50
C ARG A 651 -7.96 -2.75 13.80
N GLU A 652 -6.93 -2.00 14.22
CA GLU A 652 -7.00 -1.22 15.47
C GLU A 652 -8.04 -0.09 15.38
N THR A 653 -8.01 0.68 14.29
CA THR A 653 -8.94 1.80 14.05
C THR A 653 -10.37 1.33 13.84
N TRP A 654 -10.59 0.21 13.13
CA TRP A 654 -11.92 -0.36 12.92
C TRP A 654 -12.50 -0.98 14.20
N GLN A 655 -11.69 -1.67 15.02
CA GLN A 655 -12.08 -2.14 16.35
C GLN A 655 -12.46 -0.96 17.25
N ARG A 656 -11.58 0.05 17.38
CA ARG A 656 -11.81 1.29 18.14
C ARG A 656 -13.11 2.00 17.74
N ALA A 657 -13.39 2.06 16.43
CA ALA A 657 -14.63 2.65 15.93
C ALA A 657 -15.87 1.86 16.39
N TRP A 658 -15.80 0.54 16.50
CA TRP A 658 -16.89 -0.30 17.02
C TRP A 658 -17.05 -0.16 18.53
N ASP A 659 -15.95 -0.28 19.31
CA ASP A 659 -15.94 -0.15 20.77
C ASP A 659 -16.60 1.16 21.22
N LEU A 660 -16.21 2.27 20.56
CA LEU A 660 -16.73 3.61 20.84
C LEU A 660 -18.20 3.79 20.44
N LEU A 661 -18.71 3.06 19.44
CA LEU A 661 -20.13 3.12 19.06
C LEU A 661 -21.00 2.31 20.03
N GLU A 662 -20.55 1.13 20.48
CA GLU A 662 -21.24 0.39 21.54
C GLU A 662 -21.27 1.21 22.86
N THR A 663 -20.14 1.80 23.25
CA THR A 663 -20.02 2.66 24.45
C THR A 663 -20.97 3.87 24.39
N LEU A 664 -21.27 4.38 23.19
CA LEU A 664 -22.20 5.51 22.97
C LEU A 664 -23.65 5.05 22.71
N GLY A 665 -23.99 3.78 22.94
CA GLY A 665 -25.32 3.22 22.72
C GLY A 665 -25.75 3.18 21.25
N LYS A 666 -24.82 3.35 20.29
CA LYS A 666 -25.06 3.39 18.85
C LYS A 666 -25.14 1.99 18.25
N LYS A 667 -26.03 1.17 18.82
CA LYS A 667 -26.23 -0.26 18.50
C LYS A 667 -26.49 -0.52 17.01
N ARG A 668 -27.13 0.40 16.28
CA ARG A 668 -27.41 0.27 14.83
C ARG A 668 -26.14 0.45 14.00
N GLU A 669 -25.40 1.51 14.31
CA GLU A 669 -24.16 1.90 13.67
C GLU A 669 -23.03 0.92 13.98
N ALA A 670 -22.94 0.48 15.25
CA ALA A 670 -22.01 -0.54 15.71
C ALA A 670 -22.30 -1.91 15.06
N TRP A 671 -23.57 -2.35 15.01
CA TRP A 671 -23.93 -3.57 14.29
C TRP A 671 -23.55 -3.51 12.79
N ALA A 672 -23.81 -2.38 12.14
CA ALA A 672 -23.43 -2.19 10.74
C ALA A 672 -21.90 -2.24 10.54
N LEU A 673 -21.12 -1.64 11.45
CA LEU A 673 -19.66 -1.73 11.45
C LEU A 673 -19.18 -3.17 11.68
N ALA A 674 -19.76 -3.89 12.65
CA ALA A 674 -19.47 -5.29 12.92
C ALA A 674 -19.71 -6.18 11.68
N ARG A 675 -20.77 -5.92 10.89
CA ARG A 675 -21.00 -6.59 9.61
C ARG A 675 -19.96 -6.26 8.55
N LEU A 676 -19.48 -5.01 8.49
CA LEU A 676 -18.42 -4.60 7.56
C LEU A 676 -17.04 -5.19 7.95
N ILE A 677 -16.75 -5.30 9.25
CA ILE A 677 -15.55 -5.94 9.80
C ILE A 677 -15.56 -7.43 9.47
N ALA A 678 -16.62 -8.17 9.82
CA ALA A 678 -16.74 -9.61 9.58
C ALA A 678 -16.70 -10.00 8.09
N ARG A 679 -16.97 -9.04 7.17
CA ARG A 679 -16.80 -9.23 5.72
C ARG A 679 -15.36 -9.11 5.24
N ARG A 680 -14.49 -8.40 5.97
CA ARG A 680 -13.08 -8.14 5.62
C ARG A 680 -12.10 -9.00 6.41
N ASP A 681 -12.40 -9.28 7.68
CA ASP A 681 -11.44 -9.80 8.64
C ASP A 681 -11.96 -11.04 9.37
N SER A 682 -11.48 -12.20 8.95
CA SER A 682 -11.85 -13.53 9.44
C SER A 682 -11.22 -13.87 10.79
N LEU A 683 -10.28 -13.04 11.24
CA LEU A 683 -9.59 -13.16 12.52
C LEU A 683 -10.10 -12.14 13.54
N SER A 684 -11.09 -11.31 13.16
CA SER A 684 -11.76 -10.41 14.09
C SER A 684 -12.56 -11.20 15.14
N ARG A 685 -12.52 -10.73 16.39
CA ARG A 685 -13.33 -11.26 17.48
C ARG A 685 -14.76 -10.69 17.49
N ILE A 686 -15.01 -9.59 16.77
CA ILE A 686 -16.33 -8.96 16.68
C ILE A 686 -17.29 -9.87 15.90
N LYS A 687 -18.34 -10.34 16.57
CA LYS A 687 -19.47 -11.04 15.94
C LYS A 687 -20.69 -10.12 15.93
N ALA A 688 -21.21 -9.81 14.75
CA ALA A 688 -22.48 -9.11 14.63
C ALA A 688 -23.64 -10.06 14.99
N GLY A 689 -24.44 -9.71 16.00
CA GLY A 689 -25.67 -10.44 16.37
C GLY A 689 -26.84 -10.18 15.43
N SER A 690 -28.06 -10.38 15.93
CA SER A 690 -29.31 -10.05 15.21
C SER A 690 -29.37 -8.57 14.80
N SER A 691 -29.97 -8.27 13.64
CA SER A 691 -29.95 -6.90 13.09
C SER A 691 -30.97 -5.98 13.75
N PRO A 692 -30.56 -4.85 14.36
CA PRO A 692 -31.47 -3.81 14.87
C PRO A 692 -32.02 -2.89 13.75
N LEU A 693 -31.76 -3.21 12.49
CA LEU A 693 -32.21 -2.46 11.31
C LEU A 693 -33.36 -3.14 10.55
N LEU A 694 -33.50 -4.48 10.61
CA LEU A 694 -34.53 -5.21 9.85
C LEU A 694 -35.97 -4.88 10.26
N ALA A 695 -36.19 -4.39 11.48
CA ALA A 695 -37.49 -3.88 11.91
C ALA A 695 -37.89 -2.57 11.19
N ALA A 696 -36.90 -1.76 10.80
CA ALA A 696 -37.10 -0.50 10.08
C ALA A 696 -36.97 -0.65 8.55
N LEU A 697 -36.87 -1.89 8.06
CA LEU A 697 -36.69 -2.25 6.64
C LEU A 697 -37.69 -3.36 6.25
N PRO A 698 -39.01 -3.11 6.32
CA PRO A 698 -40.04 -4.13 6.12
C PRO A 698 -40.02 -4.78 4.72
N LYS A 699 -39.72 -4.03 3.65
CA LYS A 699 -39.62 -4.59 2.28
C LYS A 699 -38.38 -5.48 2.13
N THR A 700 -37.27 -5.08 2.75
CA THR A 700 -36.06 -5.91 2.85
C THR A 700 -36.31 -7.17 3.67
N ARG A 701 -37.04 -7.07 4.79
CA ARG A 701 -37.46 -8.23 5.60
C ARG A 701 -38.42 -9.15 4.84
N ALA A 702 -39.32 -8.60 4.02
CA ALA A 702 -40.25 -9.36 3.19
C ALA A 702 -39.54 -10.06 2.01
N TRP A 703 -38.56 -9.41 1.38
CA TRP A 703 -37.66 -10.04 0.40
C TRP A 703 -36.85 -11.16 1.04
N LEU A 704 -36.14 -10.91 2.15
CA LEU A 704 -35.34 -11.94 2.85
C LEU A 704 -36.18 -13.13 3.33
N ARG A 705 -37.46 -12.92 3.71
CA ARG A 705 -38.41 -14.00 4.01
C ARG A 705 -38.82 -14.78 2.77
N ALA A 706 -39.16 -14.11 1.68
CA ALA A 706 -39.51 -14.77 0.42
C ALA A 706 -38.32 -15.52 -0.20
N GLU A 707 -37.11 -15.00 -0.03
CA GLU A 707 -35.85 -15.63 -0.45
C GLU A 707 -35.55 -16.85 0.45
N ALA A 708 -35.69 -16.74 1.78
CA ALA A 708 -35.51 -17.88 2.68
C ALA A 708 -36.55 -19.00 2.53
N GLY A 709 -37.76 -18.69 2.05
CA GLY A 709 -38.85 -19.66 1.82
C GLY A 709 -38.79 -20.39 0.47
N VAL A 710 -37.78 -20.12 -0.37
CA VAL A 710 -37.65 -20.73 -1.70
C VAL A 710 -36.82 -22.02 -1.66
N PRO A 711 -37.33 -23.14 -2.22
CA PRO A 711 -36.53 -24.31 -2.55
C PRO A 711 -35.39 -23.91 -3.51
N GLY A 712 -34.15 -24.29 -3.19
CA GLY A 712 -32.99 -23.96 -4.04
C GLY A 712 -32.12 -22.76 -3.62
N ILE A 713 -32.40 -22.03 -2.53
CA ILE A 713 -31.43 -21.03 -2.01
C ILE A 713 -30.37 -21.62 -1.08
N ARG A 714 -30.61 -22.84 -0.57
CA ARG A 714 -29.49 -23.75 -0.23
C ARG A 714 -28.67 -24.09 -1.48
N TRP A 715 -29.30 -24.34 -2.63
CA TRP A 715 -28.59 -24.50 -3.91
C TRP A 715 -27.88 -23.25 -4.41
N GLN A 716 -28.25 -22.00 -4.09
CA GLN A 716 -27.33 -20.88 -4.40
C GLN A 716 -25.97 -20.95 -3.65
N ARG A 717 -25.85 -21.82 -2.63
CA ARG A 717 -24.58 -22.18 -1.96
C ARG A 717 -24.10 -23.61 -2.24
N HIS A 718 -24.91 -24.42 -2.92
CA HIS A 718 -24.66 -25.85 -3.21
C HIS A 718 -24.86 -26.22 -4.69
N LEU A 719 -25.04 -25.23 -5.57
CA LEU A 719 -24.82 -25.32 -7.01
C LEU A 719 -23.47 -26.03 -7.17
N PRO A 720 -23.38 -27.09 -7.99
CA PRO A 720 -22.09 -27.69 -8.29
C PRO A 720 -21.15 -26.58 -8.74
N GLU A 721 -19.90 -26.66 -8.28
CA GLU A 721 -18.96 -25.53 -8.29
C GLU A 721 -19.00 -24.58 -9.51
N PRO A 722 -19.17 -25.02 -10.78
CA PRO A 722 -19.39 -24.19 -11.97
C PRO A 722 -19.81 -22.73 -11.78
N ALA A 723 -20.95 -22.37 -11.18
CA ALA A 723 -21.37 -20.96 -11.17
C ALA A 723 -20.39 -19.99 -10.45
N ALA A 724 -19.56 -20.51 -9.54
CA ALA A 724 -18.48 -19.80 -8.85
C ALA A 724 -17.08 -20.21 -9.34
N SER A 725 -16.88 -21.47 -9.76
CA SER A 725 -15.60 -21.97 -10.28
C SER A 725 -15.33 -21.60 -11.75
N LEU A 726 -16.38 -21.36 -12.55
CA LEU A 726 -16.29 -20.91 -13.94
C LEU A 726 -15.42 -19.66 -14.02
N ALA A 727 -14.29 -19.84 -14.70
CA ALA A 727 -13.32 -18.78 -14.93
C ALA A 727 -13.95 -17.75 -15.89
N ARG A 728 -14.35 -16.60 -15.34
CA ARG A 728 -14.95 -15.49 -16.09
C ARG A 728 -13.84 -14.64 -16.69
N ARG A 729 -14.04 -14.07 -17.87
CA ARG A 729 -13.03 -13.15 -18.44
C ARG A 729 -12.89 -11.91 -17.56
N LEU A 730 -11.65 -11.57 -17.21
CA LEU A 730 -11.32 -10.42 -16.37
C LEU A 730 -11.69 -9.09 -17.05
N GLY A 731 -11.66 -9.09 -18.39
CA GLY A 731 -12.14 -8.01 -19.24
C GLY A 731 -13.66 -7.93 -19.42
N THR A 732 -14.47 -8.87 -18.91
CA THR A 732 -15.94 -8.86 -19.11
C THR A 732 -16.57 -7.52 -18.71
N ASP A 733 -16.22 -6.99 -17.54
CA ASP A 733 -16.68 -5.68 -17.04
C ASP A 733 -15.97 -4.48 -17.72
N GLY A 734 -15.01 -4.74 -18.60
CA GLY A 734 -14.18 -3.78 -19.32
C GLY A 734 -12.88 -3.40 -18.58
N TRP A 735 -12.06 -2.62 -19.26
CA TRP A 735 -10.76 -2.11 -18.78
C TRP A 735 -10.78 -0.59 -18.61
N ILE A 736 -9.90 -0.07 -17.76
CA ILE A 736 -9.69 1.37 -17.57
C ILE A 736 -8.22 1.69 -17.29
N GLU A 737 -7.67 2.69 -17.99
CA GLU A 737 -6.36 3.24 -17.68
C GLU A 737 -6.43 4.07 -16.39
N THR A 738 -5.44 3.94 -15.51
CA THR A 738 -5.41 4.72 -14.26
C THR A 738 -3.98 4.93 -13.77
N GLY A 739 -3.82 5.61 -12.64
CA GLY A 739 -2.49 5.89 -12.10
C GLY A 739 -1.93 4.74 -11.26
N LEU A 740 -0.61 4.54 -11.27
CA LEU A 740 0.09 3.59 -10.40
C LEU A 740 1.42 4.17 -9.89
N THR A 741 1.63 4.17 -8.57
CA THR A 741 2.83 4.76 -7.95
C THR A 741 4.09 4.02 -8.41
N GLY A 742 5.09 4.75 -8.91
CA GLY A 742 6.28 4.21 -9.58
C GLY A 742 6.13 4.01 -11.10
N TYR A 743 4.89 4.03 -11.62
CA TYR A 743 4.61 3.95 -13.06
C TYR A 743 4.13 5.28 -13.67
N GLU A 744 3.64 6.26 -12.88
CA GLU A 744 3.25 7.57 -13.42
C GLU A 744 4.36 8.31 -14.17
N GLU A 745 5.61 8.18 -13.73
CA GLU A 745 6.74 9.04 -14.12
C GLU A 745 7.12 9.05 -15.61
N ARG A 746 6.66 8.04 -16.35
CA ARG A 746 6.83 7.89 -17.80
C ARG A 746 5.55 7.32 -18.45
N ARG A 747 4.39 7.55 -17.83
CA ARG A 747 3.12 6.97 -18.30
C ARG A 747 2.68 7.66 -19.59
N VAL A 748 2.49 6.87 -20.63
CA VAL A 748 1.92 7.32 -21.91
C VAL A 748 0.51 6.76 -22.00
N ARG A 749 -0.49 7.64 -22.18
CA ARG A 749 -1.90 7.23 -22.27
C ARG A 749 -2.14 6.39 -23.51
N GLY A 750 -3.09 5.47 -23.44
CA GLY A 750 -3.47 4.62 -24.57
C GLY A 750 -2.45 3.53 -24.96
N LEU A 751 -1.41 3.27 -24.15
CA LEU A 751 -0.52 2.12 -24.36
C LEU A 751 -1.11 0.81 -23.82
N TRP A 752 -2.34 0.51 -24.21
CA TRP A 752 -3.02 -0.77 -24.02
C TRP A 752 -4.08 -0.95 -25.12
N PHE A 753 -4.47 -2.19 -25.39
CA PHE A 753 -5.49 -2.55 -26.38
C PHE A 753 -6.13 -3.88 -25.97
N GLU A 754 -7.42 -4.08 -26.24
CA GLU A 754 -8.10 -5.36 -26.04
C GLU A 754 -8.54 -5.87 -27.43
N GLU A 755 -8.13 -7.08 -27.80
CA GLU A 755 -8.61 -7.77 -29.00
C GLU A 755 -10.06 -8.26 -28.79
N ASP A 756 -10.81 -8.44 -29.88
CA ASP A 756 -12.18 -8.96 -29.83
C ASP A 756 -12.28 -10.38 -29.25
N ASP A 757 -11.19 -11.15 -29.32
CA ASP A 757 -11.05 -12.43 -28.65
C ASP A 757 -10.91 -12.31 -27.11
N GLY A 758 -10.81 -11.09 -26.55
CA GLY A 758 -10.66 -10.79 -25.13
C GLY A 758 -9.22 -10.69 -24.63
N ASP A 759 -8.21 -10.79 -25.49
CA ASP A 759 -6.80 -10.72 -25.12
C ASP A 759 -6.36 -9.27 -24.88
N LEU A 760 -5.67 -9.03 -23.76
CA LEU A 760 -5.22 -7.70 -23.35
C LEU A 760 -3.75 -7.46 -23.69
N HIS A 761 -3.49 -6.46 -24.53
CA HIS A 761 -2.17 -5.90 -24.74
C HIS A 761 -1.88 -4.77 -23.76
N VAL A 762 -0.64 -4.72 -23.26
CA VAL A 762 -0.17 -3.64 -22.38
C VAL A 762 1.24 -3.24 -22.79
N GLY A 763 1.50 -1.92 -22.88
CA GLY A 763 2.74 -1.34 -23.42
C GLY A 763 2.65 -0.96 -24.91
N ARG A 764 1.55 -1.29 -25.60
CA ARG A 764 1.27 -0.98 -27.01
C ARG A 764 -0.21 -0.64 -27.23
N ALA A 765 -0.50 0.22 -28.20
CA ALA A 765 -1.83 0.78 -28.47
C ALA A 765 -2.66 0.02 -29.51
N ARG A 766 -2.06 -0.95 -30.20
CA ARG A 766 -2.69 -1.89 -31.14
C ARG A 766 -1.89 -3.21 -31.17
N PRO A 767 -2.39 -4.28 -31.83
CA PRO A 767 -1.65 -5.52 -32.06
C PRO A 767 -0.36 -5.32 -32.90
N ARG A 768 0.17 -6.39 -33.52
CA ARG A 768 1.34 -6.29 -34.41
C ARG A 768 0.96 -6.63 -35.85
N ASP A 769 1.21 -5.68 -36.74
CA ASP A 769 0.81 -5.72 -38.15
C ASP A 769 1.76 -6.56 -39.05
N LYS A 770 2.66 -7.39 -38.47
CA LYS A 770 3.71 -8.14 -39.19
C LYS A 770 4.00 -9.52 -38.57
N SER A 771 4.17 -10.54 -39.40
CA SER A 771 4.27 -11.99 -39.09
C SER A 771 5.23 -12.46 -37.98
N GLY A 772 6.29 -11.71 -37.63
CA GLY A 772 7.22 -12.11 -36.55
C GLY A 772 6.64 -11.98 -35.13
N LEU A 773 6.96 -12.94 -34.24
CA LEU A 773 6.35 -13.04 -32.89
C LEU A 773 6.76 -11.93 -31.89
N LYS A 774 7.93 -11.30 -32.06
CA LYS A 774 8.53 -10.37 -31.09
C LYS A 774 9.15 -9.14 -31.79
N ASP A 775 8.90 -7.95 -31.25
CA ASP A 775 9.55 -6.70 -31.66
C ASP A 775 10.97 -6.61 -31.04
N ARG A 776 12.00 -6.33 -31.84
CA ARG A 776 13.38 -6.18 -31.30
C ARG A 776 13.44 -5.04 -30.29
N ARG A 777 12.91 -3.85 -30.60
CA ARG A 777 12.98 -2.67 -29.72
C ARG A 777 11.98 -2.76 -28.56
N ALA A 778 12.48 -2.77 -27.32
CA ALA A 778 11.65 -2.72 -26.11
C ALA A 778 11.68 -1.32 -25.49
N HIS A 779 10.73 -0.45 -25.86
CA HIS A 779 10.69 0.94 -25.38
C HIS A 779 10.39 1.06 -23.87
N GLN A 780 11.09 1.95 -23.16
CA GLN A 780 10.87 2.24 -21.73
C GLN A 780 9.77 3.31 -21.55
N ARG A 781 8.55 2.95 -21.95
CA ARG A 781 7.33 3.73 -21.69
C ARG A 781 6.54 3.01 -20.61
N HIS A 782 6.02 3.76 -19.64
CA HIS A 782 5.16 3.15 -18.64
C HIS A 782 3.71 3.09 -19.16
N ALA A 783 3.00 2.02 -18.80
CA ALA A 783 1.58 1.84 -19.04
C ALA A 783 0.94 1.22 -17.80
N PHE A 784 -0.31 1.55 -17.47
CA PHE A 784 -1.08 0.82 -16.45
C PHE A 784 -2.57 0.83 -16.76
N VAL A 785 -3.12 -0.37 -16.96
CA VAL A 785 -4.54 -0.63 -17.19
C VAL A 785 -5.04 -1.61 -16.13
N ARG A 786 -6.30 -1.47 -15.70
CA ARG A 786 -6.93 -2.36 -14.72
C ARG A 786 -8.32 -2.82 -15.16
N SER A 787 -8.75 -3.96 -14.65
CA SER A 787 -10.13 -4.41 -14.74
C SER A 787 -11.07 -3.43 -14.04
N LEU A 788 -12.30 -3.33 -14.54
CA LEU A 788 -13.40 -2.68 -13.85
C LEU A 788 -14.07 -3.62 -12.84
N LEU A 789 -14.02 -4.94 -13.08
CA LEU A 789 -14.37 -5.96 -12.11
C LEU A 789 -13.62 -5.73 -10.79
N TRP A 790 -14.36 -5.68 -9.68
CA TRP A 790 -13.84 -5.60 -8.32
C TRP A 790 -13.93 -6.97 -7.64
N LEU A 791 -12.81 -7.47 -7.13
CA LEU A 791 -12.75 -8.73 -6.38
C LEU A 791 -12.86 -8.42 -4.87
N PRO A 792 -13.88 -8.93 -4.18
CA PRO A 792 -14.05 -8.71 -2.74
C PRO A 792 -13.02 -9.49 -1.91
N ALA A 793 -12.97 -9.22 -0.60
CA ALA A 793 -12.34 -10.15 0.33
C ALA A 793 -12.97 -11.55 0.17
N GLY A 794 -12.12 -12.58 0.17
CA GLY A 794 -12.51 -13.93 -0.22
C GLY A 794 -11.33 -14.75 -0.71
N SER A 795 -11.60 -15.77 -1.52
CA SER A 795 -10.56 -16.49 -2.26
C SER A 795 -10.88 -16.46 -3.76
N TYR A 796 -9.88 -16.16 -4.59
CA TYR A 796 -10.02 -16.13 -6.03
C TYR A 796 -8.74 -16.56 -6.73
N ARG A 797 -8.86 -16.94 -8.00
CA ARG A 797 -7.78 -17.45 -8.84
C ARG A 797 -7.78 -16.67 -10.15
N LEU A 798 -6.72 -15.93 -10.44
CA LEU A 798 -6.43 -15.39 -11.78
C LEU A 798 -5.67 -16.46 -12.58
N GLN A 799 -6.03 -16.67 -13.84
CA GLN A 799 -5.31 -17.52 -14.80
C GLN A 799 -5.17 -16.77 -16.14
N THR A 800 -4.00 -16.80 -16.77
CA THR A 800 -3.74 -16.20 -18.10
C THR A 800 -2.43 -16.71 -18.69
N TRP A 801 -2.29 -16.71 -20.02
CA TRP A 801 -1.00 -16.91 -20.68
C TRP A 801 -0.32 -15.56 -20.95
N VAL A 802 0.85 -15.33 -20.38
CA VAL A 802 1.61 -14.09 -20.55
C VAL A 802 2.61 -14.25 -21.69
N GLN A 803 2.38 -13.58 -22.82
CA GLN A 803 3.26 -13.55 -23.99
C GLN A 803 4.02 -12.21 -24.08
N PRO A 804 5.35 -12.19 -23.96
CA PRO A 804 6.16 -11.02 -24.31
C PRO A 804 6.11 -10.76 -25.82
N THR A 805 5.58 -9.60 -26.23
CA THR A 805 5.55 -9.15 -27.64
C THR A 805 6.78 -8.35 -28.03
N THR A 806 7.67 -8.05 -27.09
CA THR A 806 8.98 -7.41 -27.29
C THR A 806 10.10 -8.33 -26.79
N SER A 807 11.29 -8.22 -27.38
CA SER A 807 12.45 -9.08 -27.07
C SER A 807 12.97 -9.01 -25.62
N PHE A 808 12.60 -7.94 -24.92
CA PHE A 808 12.63 -7.82 -23.47
C PHE A 808 11.28 -7.24 -23.00
N ALA A 809 10.79 -7.70 -21.86
CA ALA A 809 9.60 -7.15 -21.22
C ALA A 809 9.83 -7.07 -19.71
N SER A 810 9.51 -5.92 -19.09
CA SER A 810 9.46 -5.78 -17.63
C SER A 810 8.26 -4.96 -17.17
N GLY A 811 7.62 -5.43 -16.10
CA GLY A 811 6.31 -4.94 -15.67
C GLY A 811 5.92 -5.41 -14.28
N ALA A 812 4.66 -5.16 -13.92
CA ALA A 812 4.06 -5.65 -12.69
C ALA A 812 2.58 -6.01 -12.89
N ILE A 813 2.15 -7.10 -12.28
CA ILE A 813 0.73 -7.47 -12.19
C ILE A 813 0.25 -7.07 -10.81
N VAL A 814 -0.73 -6.18 -10.74
CA VAL A 814 -1.23 -5.59 -9.51
C VAL A 814 -2.54 -6.28 -9.12
N VAL A 815 -2.56 -6.87 -7.94
CA VAL A 815 -3.66 -7.68 -7.41
C VAL A 815 -4.16 -7.03 -6.12
N GLY A 816 -5.48 -6.83 -6.01
CA GLY A 816 -6.05 -6.03 -4.93
C GLY A 816 -5.76 -4.53 -5.08
N TYR A 817 -5.80 -4.01 -6.31
CA TYR A 817 -5.67 -2.57 -6.56
C TYR A 817 -6.89 -1.83 -5.98
N THR A 818 -6.65 -0.95 -5.02
CA THR A 818 -7.68 -0.09 -4.40
C THR A 818 -7.38 1.41 -4.57
N ARG A 819 -6.10 1.77 -4.61
CA ARG A 819 -5.54 3.11 -4.89
C ARG A 819 -4.21 2.94 -5.63
N ARG A 820 -3.69 3.99 -6.26
CA ARG A 820 -2.39 3.95 -6.95
C ARG A 820 -1.20 3.59 -6.04
N ASP A 821 -1.36 3.74 -4.73
CA ASP A 821 -0.44 3.40 -3.66
C ASP A 821 -0.85 2.13 -2.85
N ARG A 822 -1.75 1.29 -3.36
CA ARG A 822 -2.22 0.05 -2.70
C ARG A 822 -2.40 -1.12 -3.66
N GLY A 823 -2.13 -2.33 -3.18
CA GLY A 823 -2.26 -3.59 -3.91
C GLY A 823 -0.93 -4.34 -4.01
N VAL A 824 -1.00 -5.66 -4.06
CA VAL A 824 0.17 -6.54 -4.16
C VAL A 824 0.64 -6.62 -5.61
N ARG A 825 1.94 -6.40 -5.82
CA ARG A 825 2.58 -6.30 -7.12
C ARG A 825 3.44 -7.53 -7.37
N VAL A 826 3.10 -8.28 -8.41
CA VAL A 826 3.94 -9.31 -8.99
C VAL A 826 4.81 -8.67 -10.06
N TYR A 827 5.98 -8.18 -9.66
CA TYR A 827 6.98 -7.68 -10.61
C TYR A 827 7.56 -8.85 -11.40
N PHE A 828 7.72 -8.66 -12.71
CA PHE A 828 8.35 -9.64 -13.60
C PHE A 828 9.31 -8.97 -14.59
N SER A 829 10.33 -9.72 -15.05
CA SER A 829 11.15 -9.35 -16.20
C SER A 829 11.64 -10.59 -16.94
N THR A 830 11.60 -10.56 -18.28
CA THR A 830 11.95 -11.67 -19.18
C THR A 830 12.56 -11.16 -20.48
N GLY A 831 13.36 -12.01 -21.15
CA GLY A 831 14.04 -11.70 -22.42
C GLY A 831 15.40 -11.01 -22.25
N ASP A 832 16.01 -10.58 -23.35
CA ASP A 832 17.35 -9.98 -23.36
C ASP A 832 17.30 -8.45 -23.48
N PHE A 833 17.46 -7.79 -22.34
CA PHE A 833 17.57 -6.33 -22.23
C PHE A 833 18.59 -5.72 -23.20
N LEU A 834 19.77 -6.34 -23.39
CA LEU A 834 20.86 -5.75 -24.19
C LEU A 834 20.63 -5.88 -25.70
N PHE A 835 20.06 -7.00 -26.15
CA PHE A 835 19.57 -7.13 -27.53
C PHE A 835 18.39 -6.18 -27.81
N SER A 836 17.50 -5.99 -26.82
CA SER A 836 16.30 -5.17 -26.97
C SER A 836 16.54 -3.67 -27.18
N ILE A 837 17.77 -3.23 -26.91
CA ILE A 837 18.24 -1.84 -27.04
C ILE A 837 19.27 -1.69 -28.18
N GLY A 838 19.49 -2.75 -28.97
CA GLY A 838 20.40 -2.74 -30.11
C GLY A 838 21.87 -3.03 -29.81
N LYS A 839 22.29 -3.11 -28.54
CA LYS A 839 23.70 -3.31 -28.16
C LYS A 839 24.27 -4.71 -28.42
N ARG A 840 23.40 -5.70 -28.57
CA ARG A 840 23.78 -7.02 -29.09
C ARG A 840 22.98 -7.24 -30.37
N GLU A 841 23.66 -7.73 -31.39
CA GLU A 841 23.06 -8.06 -32.68
C GLU A 841 22.22 -9.32 -32.57
N GLU A 842 22.76 -10.34 -31.89
CA GLU A 842 22.00 -11.51 -31.45
C GLU A 842 21.39 -11.36 -30.05
N SER A 843 20.35 -12.14 -29.79
CA SER A 843 19.77 -12.28 -28.45
C SER A 843 20.44 -13.40 -27.68
N ASP A 844 20.80 -13.12 -26.43
CA ASP A 844 21.36 -14.10 -25.49
C ASP A 844 20.36 -15.23 -25.21
N LYS A 845 20.60 -16.39 -25.82
CA LYS A 845 19.75 -17.59 -25.72
C LYS A 845 19.57 -18.06 -24.26
N LYS A 846 20.46 -17.69 -23.32
CA LYS A 846 20.30 -17.99 -21.88
C LYS A 846 19.33 -17.03 -21.19
N ARG A 847 19.15 -15.80 -21.69
CA ARG A 847 18.19 -14.80 -21.19
C ARG A 847 16.76 -15.04 -21.69
N GLN A 848 16.61 -15.53 -22.92
CA GLN A 848 15.32 -15.99 -23.46
C GLN A 848 14.74 -17.19 -22.67
N LYS A 849 15.61 -17.92 -21.95
CA LYS A 849 15.27 -19.05 -21.08
C LYS A 849 15.07 -18.68 -19.60
N GLU A 850 15.03 -17.39 -19.23
CA GLU A 850 14.90 -16.96 -17.83
C GLU A 850 13.76 -15.95 -17.61
N ILE A 851 12.99 -16.15 -16.52
CA ILE A 851 12.09 -15.12 -15.98
C ILE A 851 12.45 -14.85 -14.52
N SER A 852 12.63 -13.57 -14.18
CA SER A 852 12.77 -13.10 -12.80
C SER A 852 11.42 -12.59 -12.28
N PHE A 853 10.97 -13.09 -11.12
CA PHE A 853 9.76 -12.63 -10.42
C PHE A 853 10.06 -12.10 -9.02
N SER A 854 9.26 -11.14 -8.53
CA SER A 854 9.22 -10.79 -7.10
C SER A 854 7.86 -10.20 -6.66
N LEU A 855 7.52 -10.38 -5.37
CA LEU A 855 6.27 -9.88 -4.78
C LEU A 855 6.51 -8.67 -3.86
N SER A 856 5.56 -7.73 -3.81
CA SER A 856 5.58 -6.56 -2.91
C SER A 856 4.19 -5.92 -2.75
N GLY A 857 3.70 -5.74 -1.52
CA GLY A 857 2.48 -5.00 -1.20
C GLY A 857 2.64 -3.48 -1.13
N GLY A 858 3.87 -2.96 -1.31
CA GLY A 858 4.11 -1.51 -1.38
C GLY A 858 4.06 -0.80 -0.02
N TRP A 859 4.31 -1.52 1.08
CA TRP A 859 4.50 -0.93 2.41
C TRP A 859 5.90 -0.32 2.52
N GLY A 860 6.10 0.78 3.27
CA GLY A 860 7.38 1.50 3.30
C GLY A 860 8.54 0.60 3.75
N ARG A 861 8.37 0.01 4.94
CA ARG A 861 9.22 -1.03 5.55
C ARG A 861 9.57 -2.23 4.66
N GLU A 862 8.69 -2.61 3.72
CA GLU A 862 8.77 -3.91 3.03
C GLU A 862 10.04 -4.08 2.19
N SER A 863 10.67 -2.97 1.80
CA SER A 863 11.95 -2.93 1.09
C SER A 863 13.13 -3.43 1.94
N GLN A 864 13.06 -3.27 3.27
CA GLN A 864 14.21 -3.37 4.19
C GLN A 864 14.20 -4.62 5.07
N PHE A 865 13.12 -5.39 5.10
CA PHE A 865 13.06 -6.67 5.83
C PHE A 865 13.60 -7.82 4.96
N PRO A 866 14.46 -8.72 5.49
CA PRO A 866 14.88 -9.91 4.76
C PRO A 866 13.68 -10.83 4.48
N GLY A 867 13.40 -11.11 3.19
CA GLY A 867 12.35 -12.05 2.78
C GLY A 867 10.94 -11.47 2.58
N SER A 868 10.66 -10.23 3.00
CA SER A 868 9.34 -9.58 2.78
C SER A 868 9.05 -9.23 1.32
N ARG A 869 10.10 -9.11 0.48
CA ARG A 869 10.00 -9.15 -0.97
C ARG A 869 10.58 -10.46 -1.50
N PRO A 870 9.81 -11.55 -1.51
CA PRO A 870 10.29 -12.83 -1.99
C PRO A 870 10.50 -12.76 -3.50
N ARG A 871 11.60 -13.36 -3.97
CA ARG A 871 12.12 -13.28 -5.34
C ARG A 871 12.57 -14.68 -5.79
N LYS A 872 12.17 -15.10 -6.99
CA LYS A 872 12.62 -16.36 -7.63
C LYS A 872 13.01 -16.06 -9.08
N LYS A 873 14.05 -16.74 -9.56
CA LYS A 873 14.40 -16.84 -10.98
C LYS A 873 13.94 -18.22 -11.45
N LEU A 874 13.14 -18.28 -12.50
CA LEU A 874 12.79 -19.52 -13.18
C LEU A 874 13.64 -19.65 -14.44
N LYS A 875 14.18 -20.85 -14.66
CA LYS A 875 14.84 -21.25 -15.90
C LYS A 875 13.95 -22.24 -16.63
N PHE A 876 13.93 -22.15 -17.95
CA PHE A 876 13.13 -23.00 -18.83
C PHE A 876 14.05 -23.78 -19.79
N PRO A 877 13.65 -24.98 -20.24
CA PRO A 877 14.49 -25.80 -21.13
C PRO A 877 14.66 -25.16 -22.52
N SER A 878 13.60 -24.53 -23.04
CA SER A 878 13.52 -23.84 -24.33
C SER A 878 13.30 -22.33 -24.15
N SER A 879 13.45 -21.57 -25.25
CA SER A 879 13.10 -20.13 -25.28
C SER A 879 11.64 -19.92 -24.89
N VAL A 880 11.37 -18.91 -24.07
CA VAL A 880 10.01 -18.65 -23.57
C VAL A 880 9.30 -17.65 -24.48
N ASP A 881 8.34 -18.14 -25.28
CA ASP A 881 7.41 -17.29 -26.04
C ASP A 881 6.18 -16.88 -25.22
N GLY A 882 5.88 -17.61 -24.15
CA GLY A 882 5.03 -17.15 -23.06
C GLY A 882 5.00 -18.16 -21.90
N PHE A 883 4.24 -17.84 -20.86
CA PHE A 883 4.12 -18.71 -19.68
C PHE A 883 2.69 -18.69 -19.13
N ASN A 884 2.26 -19.85 -18.62
CA ASN A 884 1.02 -19.97 -17.86
C ASN A 884 1.22 -19.32 -16.50
N LEU A 885 0.52 -18.22 -16.27
CA LEU A 885 0.45 -17.53 -14.99
C LEU A 885 -0.83 -17.94 -14.26
N GLU A 886 -0.69 -18.35 -13.01
CA GLU A 886 -1.80 -18.45 -12.09
C GLU A 886 -1.49 -17.73 -10.77
N ILE A 887 -2.44 -16.92 -10.27
CA ILE A 887 -2.34 -16.25 -8.98
C ILE A 887 -3.54 -16.67 -8.13
N ARG A 888 -3.28 -17.40 -7.04
CA ARG A 888 -4.30 -17.75 -6.04
C ARG A 888 -4.23 -16.76 -4.88
N VAL A 889 -5.33 -16.05 -4.63
CA VAL A 889 -5.52 -15.22 -3.44
C VAL A 889 -6.47 -15.93 -2.47
N ARG A 890 -6.17 -15.87 -1.16
CA ARG A 890 -7.02 -16.39 -0.09
C ARG A 890 -6.93 -15.48 1.13
N GLY A 891 -7.90 -14.58 1.25
CA GLY A 891 -7.91 -13.52 2.26
C GLY A 891 -6.64 -12.66 2.13
N PRO A 892 -5.74 -12.65 3.15
CA PRO A 892 -4.47 -11.95 3.09
C PRO A 892 -3.33 -12.70 2.34
N GLU A 893 -3.48 -13.99 2.00
CA GLU A 893 -2.46 -14.73 1.22
C GLU A 893 -2.59 -14.43 -0.28
N LEU A 894 -1.44 -14.28 -0.95
CA LEU A 894 -1.28 -14.47 -2.39
C LEU A 894 -0.21 -15.54 -2.64
N SER A 895 -0.50 -16.51 -3.51
CA SER A 895 0.50 -17.42 -4.06
C SER A 895 0.56 -17.33 -5.58
N LEU A 896 1.79 -17.26 -6.09
CA LEU A 896 2.13 -17.18 -7.50
C LEU A 896 2.51 -18.56 -8.01
N TRP A 897 1.89 -18.99 -9.10
CA TRP A 897 2.13 -20.26 -9.77
C TRP A 897 2.51 -19.99 -11.22
N ILE A 898 3.57 -20.64 -11.71
CA ILE A 898 4.04 -20.49 -13.10
C ILE A 898 4.17 -21.89 -13.69
N ASN A 899 3.54 -22.13 -14.85
CA ASN A 899 3.48 -23.45 -15.51
C ASN A 899 3.12 -24.60 -14.53
N GLY A 900 2.22 -24.34 -13.57
CA GLY A 900 1.79 -25.32 -12.56
C GLY A 900 2.62 -25.40 -11.27
N GLU A 901 3.77 -24.72 -11.16
CA GLU A 901 4.65 -24.78 -9.98
C GLU A 901 4.44 -23.57 -9.03
N LYS A 902 4.19 -23.80 -7.72
CA LYS A 902 4.09 -22.72 -6.70
C LYS A 902 5.45 -22.02 -6.55
N THR A 903 5.55 -20.88 -7.21
CA THR A 903 6.79 -20.15 -7.48
C THR A 903 7.11 -19.12 -6.39
N LEU A 904 6.11 -18.40 -5.87
CA LEU A 904 6.25 -17.44 -4.76
C LEU A 904 5.00 -17.44 -3.85
N HIS A 905 5.17 -16.93 -2.63
CA HIS A 905 4.14 -16.78 -1.60
C HIS A 905 4.27 -15.40 -0.93
N TYR A 906 3.15 -14.77 -0.58
CA TYR A 906 3.09 -13.48 0.11
C TYR A 906 1.89 -13.45 1.07
N LEU A 907 2.06 -12.80 2.21
CA LEU A 907 1.00 -12.56 3.20
C LEU A 907 1.06 -11.11 3.67
N SER A 908 -0.07 -10.38 3.57
CA SER A 908 -0.18 -8.98 4.01
C SER A 908 0.38 -8.78 5.43
N PRO A 909 1.27 -7.79 5.69
CA PRO A 909 1.89 -7.56 7.00
C PRO A 909 0.90 -7.40 8.17
N ASP A 910 -0.23 -6.77 7.91
CA ASP A 910 -1.33 -6.49 8.84
C ASP A 910 -2.45 -7.57 8.85
N LEU A 911 -2.34 -8.58 7.97
CA LEU A 911 -3.39 -9.55 7.63
C LEU A 911 -4.64 -8.93 6.99
N SER A 912 -4.56 -7.77 6.35
CA SER A 912 -5.66 -7.24 5.53
C SER A 912 -5.90 -8.10 4.28
N PRO A 913 -7.16 -8.30 3.86
CA PRO A 913 -7.48 -9.10 2.69
C PRO A 913 -7.01 -8.42 1.41
N ILE A 914 -6.44 -9.20 0.48
CA ILE A 914 -6.03 -8.72 -0.85
C ILE A 914 -7.28 -8.64 -1.73
N GLN A 915 -8.07 -7.60 -1.51
CA GLN A 915 -9.30 -7.29 -2.26
C GLN A 915 -9.07 -6.09 -3.18
N GLY A 916 -9.67 -6.11 -4.37
CA GLY A 916 -9.65 -4.98 -5.29
C GLY A 916 -9.74 -5.35 -6.77
N HIS A 917 -9.38 -4.40 -7.63
CA HIS A 917 -9.23 -4.67 -9.05
C HIS A 917 -7.93 -5.45 -9.32
N ILE A 918 -7.85 -6.12 -10.47
CA ILE A 918 -6.59 -6.64 -11.03
C ILE A 918 -6.13 -5.67 -12.13
N GLY A 919 -4.84 -5.41 -12.24
CA GLY A 919 -4.29 -4.59 -13.31
C GLY A 919 -2.90 -5.00 -13.73
N PHE A 920 -2.47 -4.46 -14.86
CA PHE A 920 -1.26 -4.86 -15.56
C PHE A 920 -0.48 -3.61 -15.93
N ALA A 921 0.77 -3.54 -15.47
CA ALA A 921 1.67 -2.42 -15.64
C ALA A 921 2.88 -2.86 -16.47
N MET A 922 3.25 -2.06 -17.47
CA MET A 922 4.54 -2.19 -18.16
C MET A 922 5.45 -1.04 -17.76
N GLY A 923 6.74 -1.34 -17.58
CA GLY A 923 7.81 -0.37 -17.37
C GLY A 923 8.75 -0.28 -18.57
N GLN A 924 8.95 -1.41 -19.27
CA GLN A 924 9.65 -1.47 -20.55
C GLN A 924 9.13 -2.64 -21.39
N GLY A 925 8.94 -2.40 -22.69
CA GLY A 925 8.41 -3.40 -23.62
C GLY A 925 6.89 -3.59 -23.48
N ALA A 926 6.36 -4.63 -24.13
CA ALA A 926 4.93 -4.90 -24.19
C ALA A 926 4.59 -6.39 -24.07
N ILE A 927 3.44 -6.70 -23.47
CA ILE A 927 2.90 -8.06 -23.34
C ILE A 927 1.52 -8.17 -23.99
N ARG A 928 1.18 -9.37 -24.46
CA ARG A 928 -0.19 -9.84 -24.69
C ARG A 928 -0.53 -10.82 -23.55
N LEU A 929 -1.69 -10.62 -22.93
CA LEU A 929 -2.26 -11.46 -21.89
C LEU A 929 -3.39 -12.25 -22.55
N ARG A 930 -3.15 -13.53 -22.84
CA ARG A 930 -4.17 -14.35 -23.50
C ARG A 930 -5.21 -14.85 -22.51
N ASP A 931 -6.45 -14.77 -22.93
CA ASP A 931 -7.68 -15.17 -22.25
C ASP A 931 -7.60 -14.99 -20.72
N PRO A 932 -7.42 -13.74 -20.23
CA PRO A 932 -7.21 -13.51 -18.80
C PRO A 932 -8.51 -13.76 -18.05
N ARG A 933 -8.59 -14.84 -17.29
CA ARG A 933 -9.78 -15.26 -16.54
C ARG A 933 -9.61 -15.19 -15.03
N VAL A 934 -10.70 -14.98 -14.32
CA VAL A 934 -10.77 -15.04 -12.86
C VAL A 934 -11.92 -15.94 -12.38
N THR A 935 -11.59 -16.83 -11.44
CA THR A 935 -12.51 -17.72 -10.72
C THR A 935 -12.66 -17.22 -9.27
N ILE A 936 -13.89 -17.02 -8.79
CA ILE A 936 -14.15 -16.55 -7.42
C ILE A 936 -14.57 -17.74 -6.55
N GLN A 937 -13.60 -18.34 -5.87
CA GLN A 937 -13.79 -19.56 -5.07
C GLN A 937 -14.56 -19.34 -3.76
N SER A 938 -14.49 -18.14 -3.18
CA SER A 938 -15.32 -17.74 -2.03
C SER A 938 -15.36 -16.22 -1.85
N VAL A 939 -16.40 -15.71 -1.19
CA VAL A 939 -16.60 -14.29 -0.89
C VAL A 939 -16.90 -14.08 0.59
N GLY A 940 -16.44 -12.96 1.14
CA GLY A 940 -16.39 -12.69 2.58
C GLY A 940 -15.01 -13.07 3.13
N ALA A 941 -14.77 -12.87 4.41
CA ALA A 941 -13.44 -13.09 4.95
C ALA A 941 -13.12 -14.60 5.04
N THR A 942 -12.31 -15.11 4.11
CA THR A 942 -11.72 -16.44 4.21
C THR A 942 -10.47 -16.37 5.09
N PRO A 943 -10.30 -17.20 6.14
CA PRO A 943 -9.04 -17.29 6.84
C PRO A 943 -7.96 -17.88 5.92
N PRO A 944 -6.72 -17.34 5.93
CA PRO A 944 -5.61 -17.95 5.20
C PRO A 944 -5.37 -19.38 5.72
N PRO A 945 -4.78 -20.28 4.91
CA PRO A 945 -4.38 -21.59 5.41
C PRO A 945 -3.30 -21.39 6.46
N GLY A 946 -3.66 -21.62 7.72
CA GLY A 946 -2.78 -21.37 8.84
C GLY A 946 -2.00 -22.61 9.24
N LEU A 947 -0.74 -22.39 9.57
CA LEU A 947 0.16 -23.35 10.16
C LEU A 947 -0.34 -23.76 11.55
N LYS A 948 -0.36 -25.06 11.80
CA LYS A 948 -0.43 -25.62 13.15
C LYS A 948 0.97 -26.11 13.53
N LEU A 949 1.70 -25.34 14.34
CA LEU A 949 3.06 -25.72 14.77
C LEU A 949 3.07 -26.86 15.79
N LEU A 950 1.92 -27.21 16.37
CA LEU A 950 1.76 -28.33 17.30
C LEU A 950 1.33 -29.63 16.60
N ALA A 951 1.13 -29.60 15.28
CA ALA A 951 0.73 -30.75 14.47
C ALA A 951 1.79 -31.07 13.38
N PRO A 952 1.80 -32.29 12.79
CA PRO A 952 2.82 -32.67 11.82
C PRO A 952 2.77 -31.82 10.55
N LEU A 953 3.86 -31.11 10.23
CA LEU A 953 3.95 -30.29 9.01
C LEU A 953 4.37 -31.14 7.81
N LYS A 954 3.45 -31.36 6.87
CA LYS A 954 3.76 -31.93 5.55
C LYS A 954 3.79 -30.82 4.49
N GLY A 955 4.92 -30.69 3.78
CA GLY A 955 5.08 -29.85 2.58
C GLY A 955 4.79 -28.34 2.70
N THR A 956 4.54 -27.81 3.90
CA THR A 956 4.02 -26.45 4.07
C THR A 956 5.17 -25.45 4.22
N PRO A 957 5.27 -24.39 3.39
CA PRO A 957 6.31 -23.40 3.53
C PRO A 957 6.11 -22.57 4.80
N LEU A 958 7.17 -22.42 5.61
CA LEU A 958 7.12 -21.57 6.80
C LEU A 958 6.99 -20.09 6.49
N LEU A 959 7.89 -19.56 5.65
CA LEU A 959 8.12 -18.12 5.58
C LEU A 959 6.91 -17.39 4.99
N GLY A 960 6.38 -16.45 5.78
CA GLY A 960 5.16 -15.73 5.50
C GLY A 960 3.88 -16.44 5.93
N SER A 961 3.93 -17.62 6.57
CA SER A 961 2.71 -18.36 6.98
C SER A 961 2.20 -17.93 8.36
N LEU A 962 0.87 -17.92 8.53
CA LEU A 962 0.19 -17.57 9.78
C LEU A 962 0.14 -18.78 10.73
N VAL A 963 0.59 -18.65 11.98
CA VAL A 963 0.39 -19.65 13.04
C VAL A 963 -0.98 -19.47 13.71
N LEU A 964 -1.67 -20.58 13.98
CA LEU A 964 -3.01 -20.59 14.57
C LEU A 964 -3.09 -21.13 16.00
N ASP A 965 -2.13 -21.95 16.41
CA ASP A 965 -2.17 -22.78 17.62
C ASP A 965 -1.16 -22.37 18.72
N LEU A 966 -0.40 -21.29 18.50
CA LEU A 966 0.44 -20.66 19.51
C LEU A 966 -0.14 -19.30 19.95
N PRO A 967 0.10 -18.87 21.21
CA PRO A 967 -0.39 -17.60 21.73
C PRO A 967 0.18 -16.41 20.94
N ARG A 968 -0.67 -15.40 20.72
CA ARG A 968 -0.28 -14.13 20.10
C ARG A 968 0.24 -13.16 21.15
N ALA A 969 1.43 -12.63 20.96
CA ALA A 969 1.96 -11.49 21.71
C ALA A 969 2.18 -10.31 20.76
N SER A 970 1.85 -9.09 21.17
CA SER A 970 1.93 -7.90 20.31
C SER A 970 3.37 -7.53 19.89
N SER A 971 4.37 -8.01 20.63
CA SER A 971 5.80 -7.98 20.32
C SER A 971 6.24 -8.99 19.26
N GLY A 972 5.32 -9.84 18.81
CA GLY A 972 5.69 -11.15 18.28
C GLY A 972 6.21 -12.09 19.37
N SER A 973 6.62 -13.29 18.96
CA SER A 973 7.11 -14.36 19.84
C SER A 973 8.32 -15.02 19.19
N VAL A 974 9.31 -15.43 19.98
CA VAL A 974 10.39 -16.30 19.50
C VAL A 974 10.02 -17.74 19.80
N VAL A 975 10.05 -18.60 18.80
CA VAL A 975 9.72 -20.03 18.95
C VAL A 975 10.99 -20.85 18.77
N LEU A 976 11.26 -21.75 19.71
CA LEU A 976 12.38 -22.69 19.69
C LEU A 976 11.82 -24.11 19.60
N THR A 977 12.24 -24.89 18.61
CA THR A 977 11.77 -26.27 18.39
C THR A 977 12.93 -27.26 18.52
N LEU A 978 12.70 -28.41 19.14
CA LEU A 978 13.69 -29.50 19.26
C LEU A 978 13.29 -30.74 18.46
N PRO A 979 14.25 -31.57 18.02
CA PRO A 979 13.97 -32.83 17.33
C PRO A 979 13.39 -33.92 18.25
N PRO A 980 12.55 -34.83 17.73
CA PRO A 980 11.84 -35.86 18.51
C PRO A 980 12.74 -37.01 18.98
N LYS A 981 13.91 -37.16 18.36
CA LYS A 981 14.95 -38.14 18.70
C LYS A 981 16.31 -37.42 18.70
N LYS A 982 17.23 -37.89 19.53
CA LYS A 982 18.65 -37.51 19.46
C LYS A 982 19.21 -38.02 18.13
N ASP A 983 19.48 -37.12 17.18
CA ASP A 983 20.20 -37.47 15.95
C ASP A 983 21.62 -37.93 16.33
N PRO A 984 22.04 -39.16 16.01
CA PRO A 984 23.39 -39.65 16.35
C PRO A 984 24.53 -38.77 15.81
N LYS A 985 24.26 -37.97 14.77
CA LYS A 985 25.23 -37.05 14.15
C LYS A 985 25.39 -35.73 14.95
N LEU A 986 24.53 -35.47 15.93
CA LEU A 986 24.68 -34.34 16.86
C LEU A 986 25.59 -34.71 18.04
N LYS A 987 26.86 -34.25 17.98
CA LYS A 987 27.86 -34.40 19.05
C LYS A 987 27.49 -33.73 20.39
N GLN A 988 26.35 -33.04 20.48
CA GLN A 988 25.81 -32.50 21.73
C GLN A 988 24.33 -32.84 21.84
N ASP A 989 23.89 -33.04 23.09
CA ASP A 989 22.49 -33.18 23.44
C ASP A 989 21.65 -31.96 22.96
N PRO A 990 20.55 -32.17 22.21
CA PRO A 990 19.62 -31.11 21.81
C PRO A 990 19.05 -30.30 22.98
N LEU A 991 18.94 -30.89 24.18
CA LEU A 991 18.43 -30.18 25.36
C LEU A 991 19.49 -29.24 25.96
N GLN A 992 20.74 -29.66 26.12
CA GLN A 992 21.87 -28.75 26.39
C GLN A 992 21.99 -27.63 25.34
N MET A 993 21.77 -27.94 24.05
CA MET A 993 21.70 -26.91 23.02
C MET A 993 20.56 -25.90 23.27
N LEU A 994 19.36 -26.35 23.62
CA LEU A 994 18.24 -25.47 23.98
C LEU A 994 18.63 -24.56 25.14
N LEU A 995 19.18 -25.12 26.22
CA LEU A 995 19.53 -24.38 27.43
C LEU A 995 20.59 -23.32 27.14
N GLN A 996 21.63 -23.64 26.35
CA GLN A 996 22.64 -22.65 25.96
C GLN A 996 22.06 -21.50 25.12
N LYS A 997 21.24 -21.79 24.10
CA LYS A 997 20.68 -20.74 23.23
C LYS A 997 19.57 -19.94 23.93
N THR A 998 18.78 -20.59 24.78
CA THR A 998 17.77 -19.94 25.64
C THR A 998 18.44 -19.04 26.68
N LYS A 999 19.52 -19.50 27.33
CA LYS A 999 20.33 -18.69 28.27
C LYS A 999 20.94 -17.47 27.58
N ALA A 1000 21.47 -17.63 26.37
CA ALA A 1000 22.02 -16.53 25.58
C ALA A 1000 20.96 -15.50 25.15
N PHE A 1001 19.73 -15.94 24.86
CA PHE A 1001 18.62 -15.07 24.46
C PHE A 1001 17.94 -14.41 25.67
N ALA A 1002 17.72 -15.15 26.77
CA ALA A 1002 17.15 -14.63 28.02
C ALA A 1002 18.07 -13.60 28.69
N ARG A 1003 19.40 -13.81 28.69
CA ARG A 1003 20.40 -12.79 29.05
C ARG A 1003 20.34 -11.52 28.18
N ARG A 1004 19.61 -11.55 27.06
CA ARG A 1004 19.37 -10.43 26.14
C ARG A 1004 17.89 -9.99 26.12
N ARG A 1005 17.08 -10.31 27.15
CA ARG A 1005 15.64 -9.96 27.15
C ARG A 1005 15.36 -8.46 27.02
N VAL A 1006 16.29 -7.58 27.40
CA VAL A 1006 16.19 -6.12 27.18
C VAL A 1006 16.27 -5.75 25.68
N LEU A 1007 17.02 -6.51 24.87
CA LEU A 1007 16.97 -6.41 23.40
C LEU A 1007 15.70 -7.04 22.82
N HIS A 1008 15.25 -8.15 23.44
CA HIS A 1008 14.21 -9.04 22.93
C HIS A 1008 13.11 -9.31 23.97
N PRO A 1009 12.16 -8.38 24.20
CA PRO A 1009 11.12 -8.51 25.22
C PRO A 1009 10.00 -9.51 24.85
N GLN A 1010 10.12 -10.23 23.73
CA GLN A 1010 9.19 -11.26 23.30
C GLN A 1010 9.08 -12.41 24.33
N PRO A 1011 7.90 -13.04 24.47
CA PRO A 1011 7.84 -14.36 25.08
C PRO A 1011 8.60 -15.38 24.21
N ILE A 1012 9.30 -16.29 24.90
CA ILE A 1012 9.96 -17.44 24.29
C ILE A 1012 8.98 -18.61 24.41
N LEU A 1013 8.65 -19.23 23.27
CA LEU A 1013 7.79 -20.40 23.19
C LEU A 1013 8.66 -21.62 22.84
N VAL A 1014 8.76 -22.59 23.74
CA VAL A 1014 9.53 -23.82 23.52
C VAL A 1014 8.57 -24.94 23.09
N LEU A 1015 8.80 -25.50 21.89
CA LEU A 1015 8.05 -26.64 21.39
C LEU A 1015 8.82 -27.93 21.70
N LEU A 1016 8.29 -28.70 22.64
CA LEU A 1016 8.81 -30.00 23.04
C LEU A 1016 8.14 -31.12 22.22
N PRO A 1017 8.86 -32.17 21.81
CA PRO A 1017 8.24 -33.30 21.12
C PRO A 1017 7.31 -34.07 22.06
N LYS A 1018 6.10 -34.44 21.60
CA LYS A 1018 5.24 -35.35 22.38
C LYS A 1018 5.89 -36.71 22.65
N SER A 1019 6.80 -37.15 21.78
CA SER A 1019 7.55 -38.41 21.87
C SER A 1019 8.65 -38.43 22.95
N TRP A 1020 8.92 -37.32 23.63
CA TRP A 1020 9.79 -37.32 24.81
C TRP A 1020 9.04 -37.86 26.02
N ASP A 1021 9.77 -38.56 26.90
CA ASP A 1021 9.24 -39.03 28.18
C ASP A 1021 8.96 -37.86 29.16
N ALA A 1022 8.21 -38.15 30.22
CA ALA A 1022 7.81 -37.16 31.20
C ALA A 1022 8.99 -36.55 31.99
N LYS A 1023 10.04 -37.32 32.27
CA LYS A 1023 11.22 -36.88 33.04
C LYS A 1023 12.07 -35.91 32.23
N THR A 1024 12.34 -36.23 30.96
CA THR A 1024 13.04 -35.33 30.02
C THR A 1024 12.23 -34.04 29.78
N LYS A 1025 10.90 -34.14 29.62
CA LYS A 1025 10.03 -32.95 29.51
C LYS A 1025 10.03 -32.10 30.78
N ALA A 1026 10.01 -32.70 31.96
CA ALA A 1026 10.04 -31.98 33.25
C ALA A 1026 11.36 -31.25 33.45
N PHE A 1027 12.50 -31.94 33.29
CA PHE A 1027 13.83 -31.35 33.36
C PHE A 1027 14.03 -30.22 32.33
N ALA A 1028 13.50 -30.38 31.11
CA ALA A 1028 13.52 -29.32 30.09
C ALA A 1028 12.71 -28.08 30.49
N LYS A 1029 11.54 -28.26 31.13
CA LYS A 1029 10.69 -27.17 31.65
C LYS A 1029 11.42 -26.44 32.79
N GLU A 1030 11.82 -27.17 33.84
CA GLU A 1030 12.56 -26.68 35.01
C GLU A 1030 13.83 -25.89 34.63
N ARG A 1031 14.71 -26.48 33.81
CA ARG A 1031 15.98 -25.85 33.41
C ARG A 1031 15.82 -24.66 32.47
N CYS A 1032 14.69 -24.53 31.78
CA CYS A 1032 14.35 -23.32 31.05
C CYS A 1032 13.68 -22.26 31.95
N GLN A 1033 12.79 -22.65 32.87
CA GLN A 1033 12.08 -21.72 33.77
C GLN A 1033 13.03 -21.05 34.78
N SER A 1034 14.06 -21.76 35.22
CA SER A 1034 15.19 -21.20 36.01
C SER A 1034 16.08 -20.24 35.22
N LEU A 1035 16.01 -20.21 33.89
CA LEU A 1035 16.60 -19.12 33.07
C LEU A 1035 15.65 -17.93 32.97
N HIS A 1036 14.34 -18.17 32.83
CA HIS A 1036 13.32 -17.13 32.88
C HIS A 1036 11.90 -17.71 33.09
N LYS A 1037 11.13 -17.18 34.07
CA LYS A 1037 9.78 -17.68 34.40
C LYS A 1037 8.74 -17.53 33.26
N ASP A 1038 8.75 -16.42 32.52
CA ASP A 1038 7.83 -16.16 31.38
C ASP A 1038 8.06 -17.04 30.11
N ILE A 1039 8.82 -18.15 30.19
CA ILE A 1039 8.96 -19.09 29.07
C ILE A 1039 7.75 -20.03 29.05
N LEU A 1040 7.12 -20.14 27.88
CA LEU A 1040 5.93 -20.96 27.68
C LEU A 1040 6.28 -22.24 26.91
N PHE A 1041 5.73 -23.37 27.32
CA PHE A 1041 6.00 -24.69 26.73
C PHE A 1041 4.75 -25.25 26.07
N PHE A 1042 4.93 -25.84 24.90
CA PHE A 1042 3.87 -26.52 24.16
C PHE A 1042 4.41 -27.85 23.63
N GLU A 1043 3.55 -28.86 23.49
CA GLU A 1043 3.95 -30.18 23.01
C GLU A 1043 3.41 -30.43 21.61
N TYR A 1044 4.28 -30.82 20.67
CA TYR A 1044 3.95 -30.97 19.25
C TYR A 1044 3.99 -32.44 18.79
N GLU A 1045 3.22 -32.76 17.74
CA GLU A 1045 3.09 -34.10 17.15
C GLU A 1045 3.97 -34.31 15.89
N GLY A 1046 4.51 -35.52 15.73
CA GLY A 1046 5.22 -35.98 14.54
C GLY A 1046 6.74 -35.78 14.57
N GLU A 1047 7.38 -35.85 13.41
CA GLU A 1047 8.75 -35.36 13.28
C GLU A 1047 8.81 -33.85 13.59
N ALA A 1048 9.95 -33.35 14.05
CA ALA A 1048 10.12 -31.91 14.25
C ALA A 1048 9.76 -31.16 12.96
N PRO A 1049 9.04 -30.03 13.05
CA PRO A 1049 8.20 -29.52 11.96
C PRO A 1049 8.92 -29.14 10.66
N LEU A 1050 10.24 -29.30 10.57
CA LEU A 1050 11.13 -28.64 9.61
C LEU A 1050 12.30 -29.52 9.14
N ASP A 1051 12.89 -30.32 10.05
CA ASP A 1051 13.80 -31.45 9.81
C ASP A 1051 14.27 -32.00 11.18
N LYS A 1052 15.28 -32.89 11.19
CA LYS A 1052 15.88 -33.48 12.41
C LYS A 1052 16.78 -32.52 13.22
N ARG A 1053 16.84 -31.23 12.88
CA ARG A 1053 17.64 -30.21 13.59
C ARG A 1053 16.75 -29.35 14.49
N PRO A 1054 17.30 -28.66 15.49
CA PRO A 1054 16.55 -27.68 16.26
C PRO A 1054 16.45 -26.34 15.50
N TRP A 1055 15.29 -25.67 15.57
CA TRP A 1055 15.02 -24.42 14.84
C TRP A 1055 14.62 -23.28 15.75
N ALA A 1056 14.99 -22.07 15.35
CA ALA A 1056 14.47 -20.83 15.91
C ALA A 1056 13.62 -20.11 14.85
N LEU A 1057 12.43 -19.69 15.23
CA LEU A 1057 11.50 -18.93 14.40
C LEU A 1057 11.18 -17.59 15.06
N PHE A 1058 10.93 -16.56 14.25
CA PHE A 1058 10.28 -15.34 14.70
C PHE A 1058 8.84 -15.30 14.19
N LEU A 1059 7.88 -15.26 15.12
CA LEU A 1059 6.49 -14.92 14.84
C LEU A 1059 6.28 -13.43 15.13
N ASP A 1060 5.59 -12.70 14.26
CA ASP A 1060 5.24 -11.30 14.53
C ASP A 1060 3.97 -11.14 15.39
N GLY A 1061 3.56 -9.88 15.65
CA GLY A 1061 2.36 -9.57 16.43
C GLY A 1061 1.03 -10.07 15.83
N ASN A 1062 1.06 -10.50 14.56
CA ASN A 1062 -0.05 -11.15 13.87
C ASN A 1062 0.08 -12.69 13.83
N SER A 1063 1.09 -13.25 14.51
CA SER A 1063 1.52 -14.66 14.47
C SER A 1063 2.04 -15.15 13.11
N VAL A 1064 2.55 -14.26 12.27
CA VAL A 1064 3.17 -14.65 10.98
C VAL A 1064 4.63 -15.03 11.19
N VAL A 1065 5.06 -16.19 10.66
CA VAL A 1065 6.47 -16.58 10.62
C VAL A 1065 7.23 -15.67 9.67
N ARG A 1066 8.11 -14.81 10.21
CA ARG A 1066 8.89 -13.84 9.41
C ARG A 1066 10.32 -14.29 9.10
N GLU A 1067 10.92 -15.07 9.98
CA GLU A 1067 12.18 -15.79 9.73
C GLU A 1067 12.11 -17.13 10.46
N ALA A 1068 12.75 -18.15 9.89
CA ALA A 1068 12.94 -19.45 10.50
C ALA A 1068 14.31 -19.99 10.09
N ARG A 1069 15.08 -20.51 11.05
CA ARG A 1069 16.43 -21.05 10.82
C ARG A 1069 16.70 -22.27 11.69
N PRO A 1070 17.36 -23.32 11.16
CA PRO A 1070 18.01 -24.31 12.01
C PRO A 1070 19.17 -23.62 12.74
N PHE A 1071 19.43 -24.01 13.99
CA PHE A 1071 20.61 -23.60 14.74
C PHE A 1071 21.47 -24.81 15.12
N SER A 1072 22.73 -24.55 15.49
CA SER A 1072 23.71 -25.58 15.85
C SER A 1072 24.56 -25.11 17.04
N PRO A 1073 25.35 -25.99 17.68
CA PRO A 1073 26.25 -25.60 18.77
C PRO A 1073 27.23 -24.50 18.33
N LYS A 1074 27.98 -24.78 17.26
CA LYS A 1074 29.09 -23.97 16.73
C LYS A 1074 28.69 -22.61 16.13
N ARG A 1075 27.40 -22.29 16.03
CA ARG A 1075 26.92 -21.01 15.53
C ARG A 1075 26.10 -20.31 16.61
N GLY A 1076 26.17 -18.98 16.65
CA GLY A 1076 25.38 -18.16 17.57
C GLY A 1076 23.87 -18.35 17.37
N PHE A 1077 23.06 -17.73 18.23
CA PHE A 1077 21.62 -17.63 17.99
C PHE A 1077 21.39 -17.06 16.57
N PRO A 1078 20.42 -17.56 15.76
CA PRO A 1078 20.34 -17.16 14.36
C PRO A 1078 20.12 -15.65 14.20
N GLY A 1079 21.17 -14.93 13.81
CA GLY A 1079 21.19 -13.46 13.84
C GLY A 1079 20.09 -12.77 13.05
N ARG A 1080 19.45 -13.46 12.09
CA ARG A 1080 18.23 -12.97 11.44
C ARG A 1080 16.97 -13.05 12.31
N VAL A 1081 16.79 -14.13 13.08
CA VAL A 1081 15.71 -14.24 14.09
C VAL A 1081 15.93 -13.17 15.17
N GLU A 1082 17.19 -12.98 15.59
CA GLU A 1082 17.57 -11.88 16.50
C GLU A 1082 17.26 -10.49 15.90
N THR A 1083 17.57 -10.30 14.61
CA THR A 1083 17.23 -9.09 13.85
C THR A 1083 15.72 -8.86 13.80
N TRP A 1084 14.89 -9.88 13.60
CA TRP A 1084 13.43 -9.75 13.57
C TRP A 1084 12.84 -9.50 14.97
N ALA A 1085 13.36 -10.13 16.03
CA ALA A 1085 12.96 -9.87 17.41
C ALA A 1085 13.23 -8.41 17.82
N ARG A 1086 14.46 -7.93 17.59
CA ARG A 1086 14.85 -6.53 17.75
C ARG A 1086 13.93 -5.58 16.94
N LYS A 1087 13.44 -6.02 15.77
CA LYS A 1087 12.56 -5.27 14.85
C LYS A 1087 11.07 -5.21 15.23
N TYR A 1088 10.64 -6.00 16.20
CA TYR A 1088 9.24 -6.09 16.64
C TYR A 1088 9.05 -5.92 18.15
N ARG A 1089 10.12 -5.59 18.90
CA ARG A 1089 10.11 -5.32 20.35
C ARG A 1089 8.91 -4.45 20.74
N ALA A 1090 7.93 -5.03 21.44
CA ALA A 1090 6.81 -4.23 21.95
C ALA A 1090 7.28 -3.40 23.14
N ARG A 1091 6.51 -2.34 23.38
CA ARG A 1091 6.69 -1.47 24.54
C ARG A 1091 6.31 -2.28 25.79
N LYS A 1092 7.21 -2.37 26.77
CA LYS A 1092 6.77 -2.33 28.16
C LYS A 1092 5.96 -1.04 28.30
N LYS A 1093 4.75 -1.11 28.85
CA LYS A 1093 4.23 0.07 29.54
C LYS A 1093 5.07 0.17 30.81
N ASN A 1094 5.69 1.32 31.04
CA ASN A 1094 5.91 1.72 32.42
C ASN A 1094 4.51 2.10 32.91
N SER A 1095 4.02 1.31 33.87
CA SER A 1095 2.76 1.51 34.59
C SER A 1095 2.95 2.63 35.61
#